data_AF-K6Y4Q5-F1
#
_entry.id   AF-K6Y4Q5-F1
#
_cell.length_a   1.000
_cell.length_b   1.000
_cell.length_c   1.000
_cell.angle_alpha   90.00
_cell.angle_beta   90.00
_cell.angle_gamma   90.00
#
_symmetry.space_group_name_H-M   'P 1'
#
loop_
_entity.id
_entity.type
_entity.pdbx_description
1 polymer ?
#
loop_
_entity_poly.entity_id
_entity_poly.type
_entity_poly.pdbx_seq_one_letter_code
_entity_poly.pdbx_strand_id
1 'polypeptide(L)'
;MKQRALFTFSRLVNLRTGGKSLGFFGIFLLIVSCSNLPLSYMQSKNYSQRIKFLVMHYTAIDYQKSVRALVDEGGLSSHYLIPERNDPSYQDTDLKVIQLVEESGRAWHAGNSYWQGREDLNDQSIGIEIVNVPHCMRDTASMNALKRENSPDRLCVFPDYDPKQIELLITLSKDILKRNPDILPTAIVGHSDIAATRKNDPGPRFPWYQLYQAGIGAWYDNDTLKKYWEMFNHSPLSIGLMQNALSRYGYGITETGIVDGATVDTLSAFQMHFLPWSVSGKLDSKTAATLFALIEKYFPERIEALLRRYEAEKHPIKAATNLGFYQLNETFPNVERSTREWVNDRSVFKAYKGKGQIIIDNVDAQSADIYINGQKLNIETSLQAYQRYEYSLARRTKDGENTLKIKNVLPEGSSLNVMIPFPTLQDTSTKNQGRFSKVDELINSDVASGFPGAVLLVVKDGKIIKRSAYGDARKFADGGQPLEKSFKMQTTQIFDLASNTKMFATNFALMKLVSEGKIDVTNPINQYLPEYQGQGRESRLVRDLMTHTAGYSPQVRFFTKDNHLGPRFFSQNKQQTEHLLLSRVPFETGRQNKAVYSDTDYMLLGLLIERVTNMPLDRYVEQEIYHPLKLNNTLFNPLQKGFAKQQFAATEIQGNTRGGTVDFDNVRTYVLQGEVHDEKAYHSFAGVAGHAGLFSDVDDLAVLAQTLLNGGGYGPIKVFDRAVLDKFIKPEEGDSSFGLGWRRADHGQNKWHFGPYASPYAYGHTGWTGTVTVIDPVYDLAIILLTNARHSEIVEREDGKGLAFNGKLFETGKYGSIVSLVYEALLENP
;
A
#
# COMPACT_ATOMS: atom_id res chain seq x y z
N MET A 1 0.40 36.68 -45.78
CA MET A 1 -0.78 37.40 -46.32
C MET A 1 -1.36 38.24 -45.18
N LYS A 2 -1.32 39.59 -45.29
CA LYS A 2 -2.06 40.61 -44.50
C LYS A 2 -1.84 40.65 -42.96
N GLN A 3 -1.84 41.78 -42.25
CA GLN A 3 -1.72 43.22 -42.54
C GLN A 3 -1.52 43.93 -41.18
N ARG A 4 -1.00 45.16 -41.25
CA ARG A 4 -0.63 46.09 -40.18
C ARG A 4 -1.80 46.68 -39.35
N ALA A 5 -1.38 47.36 -38.26
CA ALA A 5 -1.84 48.69 -37.78
C ALA A 5 -3.17 48.75 -37.00
N LEU A 6 -3.45 49.69 -36.08
CA LEU A 6 -2.87 50.97 -35.62
C LEU A 6 -3.58 51.30 -34.27
N PHE A 7 -3.03 52.17 -33.40
CA PHE A 7 -3.70 53.40 -32.88
C PHE A 7 -2.93 54.06 -31.72
N THR A 8 -2.73 55.37 -31.91
CA THR A 8 -2.22 56.45 -31.04
C THR A 8 -3.33 57.10 -30.19
N PHE A 9 -3.01 57.75 -29.05
CA PHE A 9 -3.25 59.20 -28.79
C PHE A 9 -2.85 59.71 -27.36
N SER A 10 -1.99 60.74 -27.36
CA SER A 10 -1.84 62.01 -26.60
C SER A 10 -2.40 62.33 -25.17
N ARG A 11 -1.47 62.92 -24.36
CA ARG A 11 -1.48 64.15 -23.50
C ARG A 11 -2.62 64.49 -22.51
N LEU A 12 -2.23 64.92 -21.30
CA LEU A 12 -2.46 66.30 -20.78
C LEU A 12 -1.71 66.60 -19.45
N VAL A 13 -1.30 67.86 -19.33
CA VAL A 13 -0.64 68.54 -18.19
C VAL A 13 -1.67 69.48 -17.55
N ASN A 14 -1.66 69.68 -16.22
CA ASN A 14 -1.95 71.00 -15.65
C ASN A 14 -1.49 71.21 -14.19
N LEU A 15 -1.01 72.43 -13.95
CA LEU A 15 -0.48 73.01 -12.71
C LEU A 15 -1.55 73.36 -11.66
N ARG A 16 -1.13 73.52 -10.39
CA ARG A 16 -1.57 74.65 -9.56
C ARG A 16 -0.60 75.00 -8.42
N THR A 17 -0.43 76.30 -8.25
CA THR A 17 0.50 77.04 -7.36
C THR A 17 -0.25 77.78 -6.25
N GLY A 18 0.45 78.11 -5.16
CA GLY A 18 0.11 79.16 -4.17
C GLY A 18 0.30 78.66 -2.71
N GLY A 19 0.88 79.36 -1.74
CA GLY A 19 1.47 80.69 -1.63
C GLY A 19 1.61 81.08 -0.14
N LYS A 20 2.86 81.33 0.31
CA LYS A 20 3.39 82.24 1.37
C LYS A 20 2.71 82.46 2.75
N SER A 21 3.53 82.40 3.82
CA SER A 21 3.78 83.41 4.89
C SER A 21 4.10 82.76 6.27
N LEU A 22 5.37 82.63 6.67
CA LEU A 22 6.15 83.48 7.61
C LEU A 22 5.91 83.26 9.13
N GLY A 23 6.97 82.90 9.87
CA GLY A 23 7.02 82.90 11.34
C GLY A 23 8.25 82.18 11.93
N PHE A 24 9.37 82.90 12.05
CA PHE A 24 10.65 82.50 12.67
C PHE A 24 10.52 82.17 14.17
N PHE A 25 11.23 81.14 14.68
CA PHE A 25 12.35 81.27 15.65
C PHE A 25 12.84 79.89 16.17
N GLY A 26 14.15 79.76 16.43
CA GLY A 26 14.69 78.78 17.37
C GLY A 26 15.59 77.67 16.80
N ILE A 27 16.79 78.03 16.34
CA ILE A 27 17.89 77.09 16.04
C ILE A 27 18.47 76.56 17.37
N PHE A 28 18.44 75.23 17.56
CA PHE A 28 19.55 74.46 18.14
C PHE A 28 19.35 73.00 17.76
N LEU A 29 20.03 72.53 16.70
CA LEU A 29 20.09 71.12 16.37
C LEU A 29 21.52 70.76 15.99
N LEU A 30 22.07 69.88 16.81
CA LEU A 30 23.34 69.20 16.65
C LEU A 30 23.43 68.59 15.24
N ILE A 31 24.56 68.87 14.59
CA ILE A 31 24.95 68.35 13.29
C ILE A 31 25.25 66.86 13.45
N VAL A 32 24.32 66.00 13.07
CA VAL A 32 24.66 64.65 12.60
C VAL A 32 24.68 64.73 11.08
N SER A 33 25.89 64.79 10.52
CA SER A 33 26.14 64.70 9.09
C SER A 33 25.82 63.28 8.62
N CYS A 34 24.55 63.01 8.31
CA CYS A 34 24.20 61.93 7.39
C CYS A 34 24.37 62.48 5.98
N SER A 35 25.52 62.21 5.38
CA SER A 35 25.72 62.37 3.94
C SER A 35 24.79 61.40 3.20
N ASN A 36 23.55 61.80 2.94
CA ASN A 36 22.69 61.12 1.98
C ASN A 36 23.31 61.32 0.60
N LEU A 37 24.06 60.33 0.13
CA LEU A 37 24.49 60.25 -1.26
C LEU A 37 23.20 60.12 -2.11
N PRO A 38 22.83 61.11 -2.95
CA PRO A 38 21.63 61.01 -3.76
C PRO A 38 21.88 60.01 -4.89
N LEU A 39 21.50 58.74 -4.64
CA LEU A 39 21.59 57.68 -5.62
C LEU A 39 20.39 57.74 -6.56
N SER A 40 20.65 57.86 -7.87
CA SER A 40 19.64 57.62 -8.89
C SER A 40 19.51 56.11 -9.11
N TYR A 41 18.41 55.52 -8.67
CA TYR A 41 18.16 54.09 -8.83
C TYR A 41 17.68 53.78 -10.25
N MET A 42 18.46 53.00 -10.99
CA MET A 42 18.09 52.46 -12.30
C MET A 42 18.18 50.94 -12.24
N GLN A 43 17.04 50.27 -12.12
CA GLN A 43 16.97 48.81 -12.05
C GLN A 43 17.49 48.19 -13.35
N SER A 44 18.59 47.42 -13.27
CA SER A 44 19.02 46.54 -14.36
C SER A 44 17.93 45.51 -14.64
N LYS A 45 17.65 45.22 -15.92
CA LYS A 45 16.80 44.08 -16.30
C LYS A 45 17.51 42.73 -16.09
N ASN A 46 18.83 42.75 -15.92
CA ASN A 46 19.66 41.57 -15.64
C ASN A 46 20.03 41.55 -14.15
N TYR A 47 19.10 41.11 -13.31
CA TYR A 47 19.31 40.89 -11.87
C TYR A 47 18.47 39.70 -11.39
N SER A 48 18.79 39.15 -10.22
CA SER A 48 18.02 38.09 -9.57
C SER A 48 18.06 38.29 -8.05
N GLN A 49 17.16 37.66 -7.30
CA GLN A 49 17.10 37.76 -5.84
C GLN A 49 18.25 37.02 -5.17
N ARG A 50 18.71 37.50 -4.01
CA ARG A 50 19.82 36.89 -3.26
C ARG A 50 19.44 35.54 -2.66
N ILE A 51 18.24 35.42 -2.08
CA ILE A 51 17.76 34.17 -1.49
C ILE A 51 17.39 33.19 -2.62
N LYS A 52 17.96 31.99 -2.54
CA LYS A 52 17.84 30.93 -3.55
C LYS A 52 17.30 29.62 -2.98
N PHE A 53 17.29 29.43 -1.66
CA PHE A 53 16.86 28.18 -1.03
C PHE A 53 15.88 28.39 0.12
N LEU A 54 15.04 27.39 0.33
CA LEU A 54 14.22 27.24 1.53
C LEU A 54 14.59 25.92 2.20
N VAL A 55 15.06 25.97 3.44
CA VAL A 55 15.54 24.79 4.18
C VAL A 55 14.62 24.50 5.35
N MET A 56 14.11 23.28 5.38
CA MET A 56 13.22 22.77 6.43
C MET A 56 14.03 22.01 7.48
N HIS A 57 13.76 22.29 8.74
CA HIS A 57 14.43 21.69 9.89
C HIS A 57 13.42 21.14 10.90
N TYR A 58 13.87 20.25 11.77
CA TYR A 58 13.26 20.08 13.08
C TYR A 58 14.22 20.50 14.18
N THR A 59 13.66 20.86 15.34
CA THR A 59 14.46 21.32 16.48
C THR A 59 15.07 20.19 17.32
N ALA A 60 14.44 19.01 17.35
CA ALA A 60 14.82 17.84 18.16
C ALA A 60 14.66 18.02 19.67
N ILE A 61 14.18 19.18 20.10
CA ILE A 61 13.97 19.60 21.49
C ILE A 61 12.66 20.38 21.58
N ASP A 62 12.09 20.45 22.78
CA ASP A 62 10.86 21.21 23.03
C ASP A 62 11.02 22.72 22.68
N TYR A 63 9.89 23.41 22.60
CA TYR A 63 9.79 24.81 22.21
C TYR A 63 10.65 25.71 23.08
N GLN A 64 10.57 25.61 24.41
CA GLN A 64 11.33 26.49 25.29
C GLN A 64 12.85 26.29 25.13
N LYS A 65 13.31 25.04 25.00
CA LYS A 65 14.72 24.76 24.71
C LYS A 65 15.11 25.23 23.30
N SER A 66 14.21 25.12 22.33
CA SER A 66 14.43 25.61 20.96
C SER A 66 14.63 27.13 20.96
N VAL A 67 13.77 27.88 21.66
CA VAL A 67 13.92 29.33 21.82
C VAL A 67 15.25 29.67 22.48
N ARG A 68 15.61 28.99 23.58
CA ARG A 68 16.90 29.22 24.25
C ARG A 68 18.09 28.97 23.32
N ALA A 69 18.06 27.89 22.55
CA ALA A 69 19.15 27.53 21.64
C ALA A 69 19.26 28.51 20.45
N LEU A 70 18.13 28.92 19.86
CA LEU A 70 18.08 29.76 18.66
C LEU A 70 18.20 31.26 18.95
N VAL A 71 17.97 31.69 20.20
CA VAL A 71 17.95 33.12 20.59
C VAL A 71 19.02 33.45 21.64
N ASP A 72 19.14 32.65 22.70
CA ASP A 72 19.89 33.04 23.91
C ASP A 72 21.35 32.52 23.94
N GLU A 73 21.59 31.28 23.53
CA GLU A 73 22.88 30.58 23.73
C GLU A 73 23.95 30.91 22.67
N GLY A 74 23.54 31.44 21.51
CA GLY A 74 24.42 31.85 20.42
C GLY A 74 25.08 30.70 19.64
N GLY A 75 25.41 30.93 18.37
CA GLY A 75 26.11 29.96 17.49
C GLY A 75 25.23 29.17 16.52
N LEU A 76 23.91 29.14 16.71
CA LEU A 76 22.92 28.64 15.76
C LEU A 76 21.67 29.54 15.78
N SER A 77 21.01 29.71 14.64
CA SER A 77 19.77 30.50 14.52
C SER A 77 19.00 30.12 13.27
N SER A 78 17.70 30.40 13.23
CA SER A 78 16.84 30.23 12.05
C SER A 78 16.08 31.51 11.73
N HIS A 79 15.43 31.57 10.56
CA HIS A 79 14.60 32.72 10.22
C HIS A 79 13.23 32.61 10.90
N TYR A 80 12.69 31.40 10.92
CA TYR A 80 11.37 31.12 11.49
C TYR A 80 11.41 29.91 12.43
N LEU A 81 10.56 29.95 13.44
CA LEU A 81 10.26 28.84 14.34
C LEU A 81 8.74 28.59 14.37
N ILE A 82 8.33 27.33 14.22
CA ILE A 82 6.93 26.90 14.30
C ILE A 82 6.76 25.96 15.52
N PRO A 83 6.07 26.41 16.58
CA PRO A 83 5.79 25.61 17.79
C PRO A 83 4.77 24.49 17.55
N GLU A 84 4.65 23.52 18.45
CA GLU A 84 3.69 22.40 18.41
C GLU A 84 2.56 22.59 19.43
N ARG A 85 1.29 22.25 19.11
CA ARG A 85 0.14 22.55 19.99
C ARG A 85 0.19 21.87 21.34
N ASN A 86 0.78 20.68 21.41
CA ASN A 86 0.81 19.86 22.62
C ASN A 86 2.17 19.91 23.33
N ASP A 87 3.04 20.86 22.95
CA ASP A 87 4.29 21.08 23.65
C ASP A 87 4.00 21.76 25.01
N PRO A 88 4.31 21.10 26.15
CA PRO A 88 4.04 21.66 27.48
C PRO A 88 4.78 22.98 27.77
N SER A 89 5.82 23.28 26.99
CA SER A 89 6.64 24.48 27.12
C SER A 89 6.15 25.65 26.26
N TYR A 90 5.17 25.43 25.37
CA TYR A 90 4.50 26.48 24.60
C TYR A 90 3.22 26.93 25.32
N GLN A 91 3.16 28.21 25.71
CA GLN A 91 2.10 28.73 26.60
C GLN A 91 0.87 29.28 25.88
N ASP A 92 0.97 29.54 24.58
CA ASP A 92 -0.12 30.11 23.79
C ASP A 92 -1.08 29.00 23.33
N THR A 93 -2.39 29.29 23.32
CA THR A 93 -3.43 28.34 22.88
C THR A 93 -3.45 28.15 21.36
N ASP A 94 -3.04 29.17 20.61
CA ASP A 94 -2.97 29.17 19.16
C ASP A 94 -1.52 29.13 18.68
N LEU A 95 -1.24 28.29 17.69
CA LEU A 95 0.09 28.26 17.06
C LEU A 95 0.33 29.53 16.26
N LYS A 96 1.50 30.13 16.47
CA LYS A 96 1.97 31.31 15.75
C LYS A 96 3.32 31.00 15.12
N VAL A 97 3.51 31.46 13.88
CA VAL A 97 4.83 31.49 13.27
C VAL A 97 5.64 32.61 13.94
N ILE A 98 6.83 32.27 14.44
CA ILE A 98 7.71 33.23 15.11
C ILE A 98 8.87 33.54 14.17
N GLN A 99 9.06 34.81 13.83
CA GLN A 99 10.23 35.25 13.08
C GLN A 99 11.36 35.61 14.04
N LEU A 100 12.49 34.91 13.93
CA LEU A 100 13.67 35.10 14.79
C LEU A 100 14.73 35.97 14.13
N VAL A 101 14.88 35.85 12.81
CA VAL A 101 15.81 36.65 11.99
C VAL A 101 15.06 37.17 10.76
N GLU A 102 15.25 38.45 10.44
CA GLU A 102 14.71 39.03 9.20
C GLU A 102 15.27 38.30 7.98
N GLU A 103 14.47 38.07 6.93
CA GLU A 103 14.90 37.37 5.70
C GLU A 103 16.04 38.06 4.94
N SER A 104 16.29 39.35 5.23
CA SER A 104 17.43 40.11 4.67
C SER A 104 18.74 39.86 5.44
N GLY A 105 18.63 39.38 6.67
CA GLY A 105 19.73 38.99 7.54
C GLY A 105 20.16 37.54 7.28
N ARG A 106 21.37 37.21 7.73
CA ARG A 106 21.89 35.84 7.69
C ARG A 106 21.52 35.12 8.97
N ALA A 107 20.84 33.98 8.87
CA ALA A 107 20.67 33.03 9.98
C ALA A 107 21.64 31.84 9.87
N TRP A 108 22.03 31.26 11.00
CA TRP A 108 23.04 30.20 11.11
C TRP A 108 22.40 28.81 11.28
N HIS A 109 21.58 28.38 10.32
CA HIS A 109 20.80 27.12 10.40
C HIS A 109 21.42 25.96 9.60
N ALA A 110 22.05 26.23 8.46
CA ALA A 110 22.54 25.18 7.56
C ALA A 110 23.89 24.60 8.01
N GLY A 111 24.74 25.41 8.65
CA GLY A 111 26.13 25.04 8.96
C GLY A 111 26.94 24.69 7.69
N ASN A 112 27.93 23.79 7.81
CA ASN A 112 28.60 23.21 6.63
C ASN A 112 27.54 22.45 5.81
N SER A 113 27.31 22.94 4.59
CA SER A 113 26.18 22.57 3.75
C SER A 113 26.57 22.72 2.28
N TYR A 114 25.99 21.86 1.45
CA TYR A 114 26.12 21.91 0.00
C TYR A 114 24.80 21.57 -0.68
N TRP A 115 24.42 22.34 -1.70
CA TRP A 115 23.33 21.95 -2.60
C TRP A 115 23.53 22.57 -3.98
N GLN A 116 23.41 21.76 -5.04
CA GLN A 116 23.45 22.20 -6.44
C GLN A 116 24.64 23.13 -6.78
N GLY A 117 25.84 22.80 -6.29
CA GLY A 117 27.07 23.53 -6.57
C GLY A 117 27.29 24.78 -5.72
N ARG A 118 26.49 24.98 -4.68
CA ARG A 118 26.68 26.07 -3.70
C ARG A 118 27.02 25.49 -2.35
N GLU A 119 28.00 26.11 -1.70
CA GLU A 119 28.39 25.86 -0.32
C GLU A 119 27.89 27.00 0.57
N ASP A 120 27.96 26.81 1.90
CA ASP A 120 27.60 27.82 2.90
C ASP A 120 26.19 28.42 2.72
N LEU A 121 25.18 27.54 2.62
CA LEU A 121 23.82 27.92 2.26
C LEU A 121 23.19 28.98 3.16
N ASN A 122 23.66 29.14 4.41
CA ASN A 122 23.26 30.21 5.33
C ASN A 122 23.16 31.59 4.66
N ASP A 123 24.03 31.91 3.70
CA ASP A 123 24.09 33.22 3.05
C ASP A 123 22.98 33.46 2.01
N GLN A 124 22.28 32.40 1.59
CA GLN A 124 21.34 32.40 0.46
C GLN A 124 20.08 31.59 0.73
N SER A 125 19.81 31.19 1.97
CA SER A 125 18.67 30.36 2.33
C SER A 125 17.84 30.97 3.45
N ILE A 126 16.54 30.74 3.38
CA ILE A 126 15.64 30.91 4.52
C ILE A 126 15.51 29.57 5.23
N GLY A 127 15.61 29.57 6.55
CA GLY A 127 15.55 28.38 7.40
C GLY A 127 14.31 28.40 8.28
N ILE A 128 13.50 27.35 8.22
CA ILE A 128 12.31 27.18 9.05
C ILE A 128 12.55 26.01 10.01
N GLU A 129 12.60 26.31 11.29
CA GLU A 129 12.65 25.34 12.38
C GLU A 129 11.24 24.96 12.80
N ILE A 130 10.98 23.67 12.94
CA ILE A 130 9.68 23.15 13.35
C ILE A 130 9.89 22.33 14.60
N VAL A 131 9.18 22.69 15.68
CA VAL A 131 9.26 21.94 16.93
C VAL A 131 8.72 20.54 16.69
N ASN A 132 9.63 19.57 16.72
CA ASN A 132 9.34 18.15 16.58
C ASN A 132 10.48 17.34 17.21
N VAL A 133 10.15 16.38 18.08
CA VAL A 133 11.14 15.74 18.97
C VAL A 133 11.23 14.23 18.71
N PRO A 134 12.23 13.76 17.95
CA PRO A 134 12.43 12.33 17.73
C PRO A 134 13.01 11.63 18.96
N HIS A 135 12.59 10.39 19.21
CA HIS A 135 13.10 9.55 20.28
C HIS A 135 14.16 8.60 19.74
N CYS A 136 15.43 8.82 20.11
CA CYS A 136 16.54 7.97 19.65
C CYS A 136 17.16 7.17 20.80
N MET A 137 17.25 5.85 20.61
CA MET A 137 17.97 4.93 21.49
C MET A 137 19.34 4.63 20.88
N ARG A 138 20.37 4.49 21.73
CA ARG A 138 21.72 4.06 21.34
C ARG A 138 22.08 2.78 22.08
N ASP A 139 22.78 1.88 21.41
CA ASP A 139 23.34 0.69 22.04
C ASP A 139 24.45 1.10 23.04
N THR A 140 24.33 0.64 24.28
CA THR A 140 25.27 0.92 25.38
C THR A 140 26.68 0.38 25.15
N ALA A 141 26.88 -0.52 24.16
CA ALA A 141 28.20 -1.08 23.82
C ALA A 141 29.13 -0.11 23.06
N SER A 142 28.63 1.01 22.54
CA SER A 142 29.37 1.95 21.68
C SER A 142 29.65 3.30 22.37
N MET A 143 30.41 3.29 23.47
CA MET A 143 30.75 4.52 24.21
C MET A 143 31.93 5.33 23.60
N ASN A 144 32.60 4.81 22.55
CA ASN A 144 33.80 5.43 21.98
C ASN A 144 33.71 5.81 20.49
N ALA A 145 32.54 5.69 19.84
CA ALA A 145 32.36 6.14 18.46
C ALA A 145 31.89 7.61 18.39
N LEU A 146 32.37 8.36 17.38
CA LEU A 146 31.97 9.74 17.10
C LEU A 146 30.43 9.85 17.07
N LYS A 147 29.86 10.78 17.86
CA LYS A 147 28.43 11.06 18.00
C LYS A 147 27.82 11.62 16.70
N ARG A 148 27.71 10.81 15.65
CA ARG A 148 27.06 11.19 14.38
C ARG A 148 25.56 10.93 14.46
N GLU A 149 24.78 11.77 13.79
CA GLU A 149 23.32 11.62 13.80
C GLU A 149 22.85 10.39 13.01
N ASN A 150 23.61 9.99 11.98
CA ASN A 150 23.35 8.84 11.09
C ASN A 150 24.05 7.53 11.52
N SER A 151 24.49 7.44 12.78
CA SER A 151 25.27 6.28 13.21
C SER A 151 24.38 5.00 13.22
N PRO A 152 24.85 3.86 12.68
CA PRO A 152 24.04 2.65 12.56
C PRO A 152 23.64 2.01 13.90
N ASP A 153 24.29 2.40 15.00
CA ASP A 153 23.99 2.03 16.39
C ASP A 153 22.94 2.95 17.06
N ARG A 154 22.36 3.90 16.31
CA ARG A 154 21.32 4.83 16.76
C ARG A 154 19.98 4.50 16.09
N LEU A 155 19.04 3.96 16.85
CA LEU A 155 17.66 3.72 16.40
C LEU A 155 16.80 4.93 16.79
N CYS A 156 16.24 5.65 15.81
CA CYS A 156 15.36 6.79 16.04
C CYS A 156 13.91 6.49 15.65
N VAL A 157 12.97 6.85 16.52
CA VAL A 157 11.54 6.92 16.26
C VAL A 157 11.18 8.38 16.02
N PHE A 158 10.69 8.69 14.83
CA PHE A 158 10.28 10.05 14.45
C PHE A 158 8.76 10.19 14.63
N PRO A 159 8.28 11.16 15.42
CA PRO A 159 6.85 11.45 15.51
C PRO A 159 6.32 12.13 14.25
N ASP A 160 5.00 12.07 14.08
CA ASP A 160 4.28 12.86 13.08
C ASP A 160 4.26 14.33 13.46
N TYR A 161 4.35 15.20 12.45
CA TYR A 161 4.19 16.64 12.63
C TYR A 161 2.72 16.97 12.90
N ASP A 162 2.48 17.94 13.80
CA ASP A 162 1.12 18.41 14.07
C ASP A 162 0.50 18.99 12.77
N PRO A 163 -0.68 18.53 12.35
CA PRO A 163 -1.35 19.04 11.14
C PRO A 163 -1.47 20.58 11.11
N LYS A 164 -1.64 21.22 12.27
CA LYS A 164 -1.75 22.68 12.36
C LYS A 164 -0.39 23.38 12.15
N GLN A 165 0.70 22.76 12.57
CA GLN A 165 2.05 23.22 12.21
C GLN A 165 2.25 23.17 10.70
N ILE A 166 1.82 22.09 10.06
CA ILE A 166 1.98 21.91 8.61
C ILE A 166 1.12 22.90 7.81
N GLU A 167 -0.09 23.22 8.26
CA GLU A 167 -0.91 24.28 7.66
C GLU A 167 -0.21 25.66 7.72
N LEU A 168 0.38 26.01 8.86
CA LEU A 168 1.16 27.24 9.02
C LEU A 168 2.40 27.22 8.14
N LEU A 169 3.12 26.10 8.09
CA LEU A 169 4.29 25.91 7.25
C LEU A 169 3.96 26.10 5.77
N ILE A 170 2.85 25.51 5.28
CA ILE A 170 2.40 25.67 3.89
C ILE A 170 2.10 27.15 3.60
N THR A 171 1.41 27.82 4.52
CA THR A 171 1.04 29.23 4.37
C THR A 171 2.30 30.12 4.31
N LEU A 172 3.21 29.94 5.27
CA LEU A 172 4.48 30.65 5.35
C LEU A 172 5.35 30.38 4.11
N SER A 173 5.49 29.12 3.71
CA SER A 173 6.31 28.74 2.55
C SER A 173 5.80 29.39 1.26
N LYS A 174 4.47 29.39 1.03
CA LYS A 174 3.88 30.08 -0.14
C LYS A 174 4.18 31.58 -0.15
N ASP A 175 4.10 32.22 1.02
CA ASP A 175 4.37 33.64 1.18
C ASP A 175 5.86 33.97 0.94
N ILE A 176 6.78 33.15 1.46
CA ILE A 176 8.22 33.23 1.17
C ILE A 176 8.51 33.07 -0.32
N LEU A 177 7.93 32.06 -0.96
CA LEU A 177 8.14 31.79 -2.40
C LEU A 177 7.57 32.91 -3.28
N LYS A 178 6.47 33.54 -2.86
CA LYS A 178 5.93 34.72 -3.55
C LYS A 178 6.90 35.91 -3.49
N ARG A 179 7.62 36.10 -2.38
CA ARG A 179 8.67 37.13 -2.24
C ARG A 179 9.96 36.77 -2.98
N ASN A 180 10.25 35.47 -3.10
CA ASN A 180 11.48 34.95 -3.66
C ASN A 180 11.18 34.01 -4.84
N PRO A 181 10.70 34.54 -5.99
CA PRO A 181 10.27 33.72 -7.13
C PRO A 181 11.40 32.93 -7.80
N ASP A 182 12.66 33.22 -7.48
CA ASP A 182 13.83 32.51 -7.98
C ASP A 182 14.12 31.19 -7.22
N ILE A 183 13.40 30.91 -6.12
CA ILE A 183 13.51 29.63 -5.42
C ILE A 183 12.76 28.58 -6.25
N LEU A 184 13.51 27.71 -6.91
CA LEU A 184 12.96 26.62 -7.71
C LEU A 184 12.42 25.49 -6.81
N PRO A 185 11.50 24.65 -7.31
CA PRO A 185 11.01 23.49 -6.56
C PRO A 185 12.13 22.57 -6.01
N THR A 186 13.23 22.41 -6.76
CA THR A 186 14.39 21.59 -6.35
C THR A 186 15.33 22.29 -5.38
N ALA A 187 15.06 23.54 -5.01
CA ALA A 187 15.79 24.35 -4.04
C ALA A 187 15.05 24.48 -2.69
N ILE A 188 13.99 23.67 -2.51
CA ILE A 188 13.27 23.51 -1.26
C ILE A 188 13.64 22.14 -0.71
N VAL A 189 14.37 22.13 0.41
CA VAL A 189 15.17 20.98 0.86
C VAL A 189 15.11 20.84 2.37
N GLY A 190 15.37 19.64 2.88
CA GLY A 190 15.63 19.40 4.29
C GLY A 190 17.08 19.71 4.67
N HIS A 191 17.36 19.85 5.96
CA HIS A 191 18.75 19.94 6.43
C HIS A 191 19.55 18.67 6.07
N SER A 192 18.90 17.52 6.10
CA SER A 192 19.44 16.22 5.69
C SER A 192 19.87 16.21 4.23
N ASP A 193 19.21 16.94 3.33
CA ASP A 193 19.60 16.96 1.92
C ASP A 193 20.92 17.71 1.72
N ILE A 194 21.06 18.85 2.40
CA ILE A 194 22.19 19.77 2.24
C ILE A 194 23.39 19.39 3.12
N ALA A 195 23.18 18.53 4.11
CA ALA A 195 24.20 18.07 5.05
C ALA A 195 24.07 16.56 5.34
N ALA A 196 23.87 15.76 4.28
CA ALA A 196 23.51 14.34 4.34
C ALA A 196 24.37 13.47 5.27
N THR A 197 25.67 13.70 5.34
CA THR A 197 26.60 12.90 6.19
C THR A 197 26.59 13.30 7.67
N ARG A 198 25.86 14.36 8.03
CA ARG A 198 25.86 14.96 9.37
C ARG A 198 24.46 15.05 9.98
N LYS A 199 23.44 15.29 9.16
CA LYS A 199 22.08 15.66 9.59
C LYS A 199 21.03 14.73 9.02
N ASN A 200 19.97 14.51 9.80
CA ASN A 200 18.84 13.68 9.39
C ASN A 200 17.48 14.39 9.53
N ASP A 201 17.44 15.65 9.92
CA ASP A 201 16.23 16.46 9.99
C ASP A 201 15.86 17.02 8.60
N PRO A 202 14.56 17.17 8.26
CA PRO A 202 13.37 17.05 9.11
C PRO A 202 12.86 15.60 9.29
N GLY A 203 13.63 14.60 8.89
CA GLY A 203 13.34 13.18 9.11
C GLY A 203 12.27 12.60 8.18
N PRO A 204 12.09 11.26 8.22
CA PRO A 204 11.21 10.54 7.30
C PRO A 204 9.71 10.80 7.50
N ARG A 205 9.28 11.39 8.61
CA ARG A 205 7.86 11.71 8.84
C ARG A 205 7.48 13.11 8.36
N PHE A 206 8.43 13.87 7.81
CA PHE A 206 8.14 15.19 7.26
C PHE A 206 7.28 15.06 5.98
N PRO A 207 6.17 15.83 5.85
CA PRO A 207 5.16 15.58 4.83
C PRO A 207 5.48 16.21 3.48
N TRP A 208 6.62 15.86 2.87
CA TRP A 208 7.09 16.40 1.59
C TRP A 208 6.04 16.34 0.47
N TYR A 209 5.32 15.22 0.34
CA TYR A 209 4.29 15.08 -0.68
C TYR A 209 3.10 16.02 -0.48
N GLN A 210 2.72 16.29 0.77
CA GLN A 210 1.65 17.25 1.08
C GLN A 210 2.06 18.68 0.70
N LEU A 211 3.32 19.06 0.96
CA LEU A 211 3.87 20.33 0.52
C LEU A 211 3.87 20.43 -1.02
N TYR A 212 4.29 19.38 -1.71
CA TYR A 212 4.26 19.32 -3.18
C TYR A 212 2.85 19.50 -3.73
N GLN A 213 1.84 18.83 -3.16
CA GLN A 213 0.43 19.02 -3.55
C GLN A 213 -0.04 20.47 -3.34
N ALA A 214 0.53 21.17 -2.37
CA ALA A 214 0.29 22.59 -2.15
C ALA A 214 1.09 23.51 -3.09
N GLY A 215 1.93 22.96 -3.99
CA GLY A 215 2.79 23.71 -4.91
C GLY A 215 4.15 24.09 -4.33
N ILE A 216 4.61 23.42 -3.27
CA ILE A 216 5.87 23.68 -2.58
C ILE A 216 6.79 22.48 -2.73
N GLY A 217 7.94 22.67 -3.38
CA GLY A 217 9.00 21.68 -3.46
C GLY A 217 8.86 20.74 -4.66
N ALA A 218 9.85 19.87 -4.83
CA ALA A 218 9.90 18.93 -5.93
C ALA A 218 9.23 17.60 -5.59
N TRP A 219 8.58 16.98 -6.58
CA TRP A 219 8.16 15.59 -6.54
C TRP A 219 8.17 14.98 -7.94
N TYR A 220 8.37 13.66 -8.02
CA TYR A 220 8.41 12.91 -9.27
C TYR A 220 7.02 12.62 -9.82
N ASP A 221 6.94 12.32 -11.12
CA ASP A 221 5.71 11.85 -11.77
C ASP A 221 5.68 10.31 -11.78
N ASN A 222 4.52 9.73 -11.46
CA ASN A 222 4.38 8.28 -11.30
C ASN A 222 4.65 7.49 -12.60
N ASP A 223 4.27 8.03 -13.75
CA ASP A 223 4.50 7.36 -15.04
C ASP A 223 5.99 7.33 -15.40
N THR A 224 6.71 8.42 -15.16
CA THR A 224 8.17 8.51 -15.38
C THR A 224 8.93 7.67 -14.36
N LEU A 225 8.49 7.65 -13.10
CA LEU A 225 8.98 6.70 -12.10
C LEU A 225 8.84 5.27 -12.61
N LYS A 226 7.63 4.89 -13.06
CA LYS A 226 7.37 3.54 -13.54
C LYS A 226 8.26 3.17 -14.73
N LYS A 227 8.41 4.06 -15.72
CA LYS A 227 9.34 3.93 -16.84
C LYS A 227 10.76 3.60 -16.38
N TYR A 228 11.33 4.39 -15.46
CA TYR A 228 12.68 4.16 -14.97
C TYR A 228 12.79 2.97 -14.02
N TRP A 229 11.74 2.69 -13.25
CA TRP A 229 11.73 1.56 -12.34
C TRP A 229 11.72 0.25 -13.10
N GLU A 230 10.94 0.17 -14.18
CA GLU A 230 11.03 -0.93 -15.14
C GLU A 230 12.47 -1.02 -15.69
N MET A 231 13.03 0.08 -16.20
CA MET A 231 14.38 0.10 -16.77
C MET A 231 15.46 -0.42 -15.79
N PHE A 232 15.46 0.06 -14.54
CA PHE A 232 16.49 -0.27 -13.54
C PHE A 232 16.25 -1.57 -12.80
N ASN A 233 15.02 -2.10 -12.82
CA ASN A 233 14.77 -3.50 -12.44
C ASN A 233 15.41 -4.48 -13.43
N HIS A 234 15.47 -4.12 -14.72
CA HIS A 234 16.08 -4.98 -15.76
C HIS A 234 17.60 -4.89 -15.77
N SER A 235 18.18 -3.71 -15.55
CA SER A 235 19.62 -3.53 -15.42
C SER A 235 19.90 -2.50 -14.32
N PRO A 236 20.28 -2.94 -13.10
CA PRO A 236 20.58 -2.03 -12.01
C PRO A 236 21.70 -1.04 -12.38
N LEU A 237 21.65 0.17 -11.83
CA LEU A 237 22.71 1.14 -12.01
C LEU A 237 23.99 0.68 -11.31
N SER A 238 25.13 1.05 -11.87
CA SER A 238 26.37 1.03 -11.12
C SER A 238 26.31 2.03 -9.95
N ILE A 239 27.08 1.77 -8.89
CA ILE A 239 27.18 2.71 -7.77
C ILE A 239 27.71 4.07 -8.24
N GLY A 240 28.70 4.07 -9.14
CA GLY A 240 29.25 5.31 -9.72
C GLY A 240 28.20 6.12 -10.46
N LEU A 241 27.35 5.47 -11.27
CA LEU A 241 26.27 6.17 -11.96
C LEU A 241 25.21 6.71 -10.99
N MET A 242 24.89 5.99 -9.92
CA MET A 242 23.98 6.48 -8.88
C MET A 242 24.54 7.73 -8.18
N GLN A 243 25.80 7.69 -7.77
CA GLN A 243 26.48 8.84 -7.16
C GLN A 243 26.51 10.03 -8.13
N ASN A 244 26.79 9.77 -9.42
CA ASN A 244 26.74 10.79 -10.47
C ASN A 244 25.35 11.42 -10.59
N ALA A 245 24.29 10.59 -10.57
CA ALA A 245 22.91 11.06 -10.64
C ALA A 245 22.52 11.88 -9.41
N LEU A 246 22.90 11.46 -8.20
CA LEU A 246 22.66 12.21 -6.96
C LEU A 246 23.33 13.58 -7.00
N SER A 247 24.60 13.61 -7.43
CA SER A 247 25.35 14.85 -7.63
C SER A 247 24.68 15.76 -8.66
N ARG A 248 24.21 15.20 -9.78
CA ARG A 248 23.47 15.94 -10.81
C ARG A 248 22.10 16.42 -10.37
N TYR A 249 21.47 15.80 -9.38
CA TYR A 249 20.23 16.31 -8.81
C TYR A 249 20.49 17.47 -7.85
N GLY A 250 21.52 17.36 -7.01
CA GLY A 250 21.93 18.45 -6.13
C GLY A 250 22.83 18.07 -4.95
N TYR A 251 23.03 16.78 -4.66
CA TYR A 251 23.75 16.34 -3.46
C TYR A 251 25.27 16.57 -3.55
N GLY A 252 25.88 16.89 -2.41
CA GLY A 252 27.33 17.04 -2.25
C GLY A 252 28.05 15.69 -2.11
N ILE A 253 27.93 14.83 -3.12
CA ILE A 253 28.52 13.49 -3.12
C ILE A 253 29.62 13.36 -4.19
N THR A 254 30.71 12.68 -3.83
CA THR A 254 31.79 12.32 -4.74
C THR A 254 31.50 10.97 -5.38
N GLU A 255 31.77 10.86 -6.67
CA GLU A 255 31.65 9.61 -7.40
C GLU A 255 32.87 8.71 -7.15
N THR A 256 32.74 7.76 -6.22
CA THR A 256 33.79 6.81 -5.82
C THR A 256 33.64 5.45 -6.49
N GLY A 257 32.44 5.11 -6.98
CA GLY A 257 32.12 3.81 -7.57
C GLY A 257 31.93 2.67 -6.56
N ILE A 258 32.05 2.95 -5.26
CA ILE A 258 31.88 1.97 -4.16
C ILE A 258 30.82 2.45 -3.18
N VAL A 259 30.20 1.52 -2.44
CA VAL A 259 29.26 1.86 -1.37
C VAL A 259 30.03 2.26 -0.12
N ASP A 260 30.38 3.54 -0.02
CA ASP A 260 30.98 4.14 1.17
C ASP A 260 29.92 4.79 2.10
N GLY A 261 30.35 5.23 3.28
CA GLY A 261 29.43 5.84 4.27
C GLY A 261 28.72 7.09 3.74
N ALA A 262 29.42 7.91 2.94
CA ALA A 262 28.82 9.10 2.33
C ALA A 262 27.71 8.73 1.33
N THR A 263 27.88 7.62 0.62
CA THR A 263 26.86 7.06 -0.29
C THR A 263 25.63 6.61 0.47
N VAL A 264 25.80 5.83 1.54
CA VAL A 264 24.69 5.36 2.38
C VAL A 264 23.91 6.53 2.99
N ASP A 265 24.62 7.48 3.60
CA ASP A 265 24.03 8.67 4.22
C ASP A 265 23.25 9.53 3.21
N THR A 266 23.81 9.73 2.01
CA THR A 266 23.16 10.50 0.93
C THR A 266 21.92 9.78 0.41
N LEU A 267 21.97 8.46 0.25
CA LEU A 267 20.81 7.65 -0.13
C LEU A 267 19.71 7.71 0.94
N SER A 268 20.07 7.65 2.22
CA SER A 268 19.14 7.81 3.33
C SER A 268 18.49 9.20 3.33
N ALA A 269 19.26 10.28 3.13
CA ALA A 269 18.71 11.63 3.01
C ALA A 269 17.72 11.75 1.85
N PHE A 270 18.12 11.25 0.67
CA PHE A 270 17.26 11.22 -0.51
C PHE A 270 15.96 10.43 -0.28
N GLN A 271 16.05 9.27 0.37
CA GLN A 271 14.89 8.46 0.70
C GLN A 271 14.00 9.15 1.75
N MET A 272 14.55 9.81 2.77
CA MET A 272 13.75 10.59 3.74
C MET A 272 12.94 11.68 3.05
N HIS A 273 13.47 12.29 1.98
CA HIS A 273 12.76 13.29 1.20
C HIS A 273 11.71 12.67 0.27
N PHE A 274 12.10 11.75 -0.60
CA PHE A 274 11.28 11.32 -1.74
C PHE A 274 10.66 9.93 -1.61
N LEU A 275 11.16 9.11 -0.67
CA LEU A 275 10.67 7.75 -0.39
C LEU A 275 10.54 7.50 1.13
N PRO A 276 9.86 8.39 1.90
CA PRO A 276 9.90 8.38 3.36
C PRO A 276 9.41 7.07 4.01
N TRP A 277 8.61 6.27 3.28
CA TRP A 277 8.13 4.96 3.70
C TRP A 277 9.17 3.82 3.54
N SER A 278 10.35 4.08 2.95
CA SER A 278 11.36 3.07 2.65
C SER A 278 12.80 3.61 2.78
N VAL A 279 13.11 4.23 3.93
CA VAL A 279 14.46 4.72 4.21
C VAL A 279 15.35 3.57 4.65
N SER A 280 16.17 3.08 3.73
CA SER A 280 17.07 1.93 3.94
C SER A 280 18.56 2.29 3.83
N GLY A 281 18.90 3.43 3.21
CA GLY A 281 20.26 3.80 2.85
C GLY A 281 20.88 2.90 1.76
N LYS A 282 20.09 1.96 1.20
CA LYS A 282 20.53 1.04 0.14
C LYS A 282 20.17 1.59 -1.23
N LEU A 283 21.00 1.28 -2.22
CA LEU A 283 20.65 1.48 -3.62
C LEU A 283 19.70 0.36 -4.06
N ASP A 284 18.44 0.70 -4.25
CA ASP A 284 17.45 -0.14 -4.93
C ASP A 284 16.93 0.53 -6.20
N SER A 285 16.28 -0.26 -7.05
CA SER A 285 15.78 0.18 -8.36
C SER A 285 14.71 1.27 -8.25
N LYS A 286 13.91 1.27 -7.18
CA LYS A 286 12.87 2.28 -6.94
C LYS A 286 13.50 3.62 -6.56
N THR A 287 14.52 3.61 -5.70
CA THR A 287 15.34 4.77 -5.33
C THR A 287 16.02 5.37 -6.55
N ALA A 288 16.65 4.55 -7.39
CA ALA A 288 17.24 5.01 -8.64
C ALA A 288 16.19 5.59 -9.61
N ALA A 289 15.03 4.94 -9.73
CA ALA A 289 13.94 5.40 -10.59
C ALA A 289 13.35 6.73 -10.14
N THR A 290 13.15 6.91 -8.84
CA THR A 290 12.71 8.18 -8.24
C THR A 290 13.68 9.29 -8.59
N LEU A 291 14.99 9.04 -8.46
CA LEU A 291 16.02 10.02 -8.79
C LEU A 291 16.01 10.40 -10.27
N PHE A 292 15.95 9.42 -11.18
CA PHE A 292 15.91 9.70 -12.62
C PHE A 292 14.61 10.37 -13.06
N ALA A 293 13.47 10.03 -12.44
CA ALA A 293 12.21 10.71 -12.71
C ALA A 293 12.24 12.18 -12.26
N LEU A 294 12.87 12.47 -11.12
CA LEU A 294 13.12 13.84 -10.67
C LEU A 294 14.06 14.58 -11.62
N ILE A 295 15.16 13.96 -12.05
CA ILE A 295 16.11 14.58 -12.99
C ILE A 295 15.45 14.82 -14.34
N GLU A 296 14.68 13.88 -14.89
CA GLU A 296 13.95 14.08 -16.15
C GLU A 296 12.97 15.26 -16.05
N LYS A 297 12.25 15.37 -14.93
CA LYS A 297 11.25 16.43 -14.73
C LYS A 297 11.85 17.81 -14.54
N TYR A 298 12.89 17.93 -13.72
CA TYR A 298 13.41 19.25 -13.30
C TYR A 298 14.73 19.63 -13.98
N PHE A 299 15.44 18.68 -14.58
CA PHE A 299 16.72 18.87 -15.26
C PHE A 299 16.81 18.02 -16.55
N PRO A 300 15.87 18.20 -17.50
CA PRO A 300 15.81 17.37 -18.71
C PRO A 300 17.10 17.39 -19.53
N GLU A 301 17.89 18.46 -19.47
CA GLU A 301 19.20 18.54 -20.12
C GLU A 301 20.27 17.62 -19.50
N ARG A 302 20.10 17.21 -18.24
CA ARG A 302 21.04 16.34 -17.51
C ARG A 302 20.75 14.86 -17.73
N ILE A 303 19.52 14.50 -18.10
CA ILE A 303 19.09 13.10 -18.19
C ILE A 303 19.78 12.36 -19.35
N GLU A 304 19.97 13.01 -20.50
CA GLU A 304 20.55 12.36 -21.67
C GLU A 304 21.97 11.83 -21.42
N ALA A 305 22.79 12.60 -20.71
CA ALA A 305 24.15 12.21 -20.38
C ALA A 305 24.17 11.00 -19.43
N LEU A 306 23.28 10.98 -18.45
CA LEU A 306 23.11 9.86 -17.53
C LEU A 306 22.64 8.60 -18.26
N LEU A 307 21.69 8.73 -19.19
CA LEU A 307 21.19 7.59 -19.96
C LEU A 307 22.22 7.06 -20.95
N ARG A 308 23.01 7.93 -21.60
CA ARG A 308 24.13 7.49 -22.45
C ARG A 308 25.16 6.70 -21.63
N ARG A 309 25.48 7.18 -20.43
CA ARG A 309 26.40 6.49 -19.52
C ARG A 309 25.82 5.18 -19.00
N TYR A 310 24.54 5.17 -18.63
CA TYR A 310 23.82 3.95 -18.27
C TYR A 310 23.93 2.89 -19.36
N GLU A 311 23.65 3.23 -20.62
CA GLU A 311 23.77 2.27 -21.72
C GLU A 311 25.23 1.83 -21.99
N ALA A 312 26.22 2.66 -21.68
CA ALA A 312 27.64 2.31 -21.81
C ALA A 312 28.16 1.42 -20.67
N GLU A 313 27.67 1.62 -19.45
CA GLU A 313 28.03 0.82 -18.27
C GLU A 313 27.18 -0.46 -18.15
N LYS A 314 26.12 -0.55 -18.94
CA LYS A 314 25.32 -1.76 -19.11
C LYS A 314 26.20 -2.88 -19.65
N HIS A 315 26.71 -3.73 -18.75
CA HIS A 315 27.18 -5.04 -19.15
C HIS A 315 26.03 -5.78 -19.83
N PRO A 316 26.27 -6.54 -20.92
CA PRO A 316 25.21 -7.21 -21.66
C PRO A 316 24.69 -8.40 -20.84
N ILE A 317 23.92 -8.11 -19.80
CA ILE A 317 22.84 -8.99 -19.37
C ILE A 317 21.69 -8.64 -20.32
N LYS A 318 21.67 -9.30 -21.48
CA LYS A 318 20.49 -9.28 -22.35
C LYS A 318 19.37 -9.99 -21.58
N ALA A 319 18.52 -9.18 -20.98
CA ALA A 319 17.20 -9.51 -20.49
C ALA A 319 17.11 -10.71 -19.52
N ALA A 320 17.54 -10.50 -18.27
CA ALA A 320 16.74 -11.02 -17.16
C ALA A 320 15.41 -10.21 -17.14
N THR A 321 14.53 -10.52 -18.07
CA THR A 321 13.21 -9.89 -18.17
C THR A 321 12.40 -10.38 -16.97
N ASN A 322 12.10 -9.46 -16.06
CA ASN A 322 11.36 -9.68 -14.82
C ASN A 322 11.90 -10.84 -13.96
N LEU A 323 12.37 -10.54 -12.75
CA LEU A 323 12.10 -11.45 -11.62
C LEU A 323 10.58 -11.41 -11.33
N GLY A 324 9.79 -11.81 -12.34
CA GLY A 324 8.53 -12.42 -12.06
C GLY A 324 8.88 -13.59 -11.17
N PHE A 325 8.33 -13.62 -9.97
CA PHE A 325 8.40 -14.83 -9.21
C PHE A 325 7.48 -15.80 -9.96
N TYR A 326 8.03 -16.48 -10.96
CA TYR A 326 7.41 -17.55 -11.72
C TYR A 326 7.16 -18.73 -10.76
N GLN A 327 6.31 -19.68 -11.13
CA GLN A 327 6.15 -20.89 -10.30
C GLN A 327 7.43 -21.71 -10.29
N LEU A 328 8.20 -21.64 -11.37
CA LEU A 328 9.54 -22.17 -11.49
C LEU A 328 10.44 -21.07 -12.07
N ASN A 329 11.58 -20.83 -11.43
CA ASN A 329 12.63 -19.93 -11.86
C ASN A 329 13.96 -20.51 -11.36
N GLU A 330 14.55 -21.41 -12.14
CA GLU A 330 15.70 -22.22 -11.73
C GLU A 330 16.76 -22.25 -12.83
N THR A 331 18.03 -22.20 -12.41
CA THR A 331 19.19 -22.35 -13.30
C THR A 331 19.57 -23.82 -13.44
N PHE A 332 19.81 -24.23 -14.69
CA PHE A 332 20.18 -25.58 -15.07
C PHE A 332 21.52 -25.59 -15.84
N PRO A 333 22.43 -26.54 -15.55
CA PRO A 333 22.32 -27.55 -14.50
C PRO A 333 22.28 -26.93 -13.09
N ASN A 334 21.56 -27.53 -12.14
CA ASN A 334 21.43 -26.97 -10.79
C ASN A 334 22.81 -26.81 -10.13
N VAL A 335 23.01 -25.71 -9.40
CA VAL A 335 24.29 -25.39 -8.71
C VAL A 335 24.59 -26.40 -7.60
N GLU A 336 23.59 -26.72 -6.78
CA GLU A 336 23.70 -27.72 -5.72
C GLU A 336 23.23 -29.08 -6.23
N ARG A 337 24.18 -29.91 -6.67
CA ARG A 337 23.89 -31.24 -7.20
C ARG A 337 24.00 -32.31 -6.12
N SER A 338 23.04 -33.22 -6.11
CA SER A 338 23.15 -34.47 -5.35
C SER A 338 24.12 -35.42 -6.05
N THR A 339 24.83 -36.25 -5.26
CA THR A 339 25.57 -37.42 -5.77
C THR A 339 24.65 -38.46 -6.40
N ARG A 340 23.35 -38.42 -6.09
CA ARG A 340 22.32 -39.26 -6.71
C ARG A 340 21.86 -38.62 -8.02
N GLU A 341 22.57 -38.87 -9.12
CA GLU A 341 22.34 -38.19 -10.41
C GLU A 341 20.89 -38.13 -10.89
N TRP A 342 20.08 -39.15 -10.61
CA TRP A 342 18.71 -39.27 -11.10
C TRP A 342 17.74 -38.23 -10.53
N VAL A 343 18.08 -37.55 -9.43
CA VAL A 343 17.24 -36.52 -8.82
C VAL A 343 17.56 -35.10 -9.28
N ASN A 344 18.72 -34.88 -9.91
CA ASN A 344 19.14 -33.55 -10.36
C ASN A 344 18.36 -33.10 -11.60
N ASP A 345 18.30 -31.78 -11.82
CA ASP A 345 17.77 -31.14 -13.02
C ASP A 345 16.30 -31.49 -13.34
N ARG A 346 15.47 -31.58 -12.28
CA ARG A 346 14.06 -31.97 -12.34
C ARG A 346 13.23 -31.12 -11.39
N SER A 347 12.07 -30.70 -11.86
CA SER A 347 11.12 -29.92 -11.06
C SER A 347 9.67 -30.24 -11.44
N VAL A 348 8.72 -29.74 -10.65
CA VAL A 348 7.28 -29.83 -10.91
C VAL A 348 6.67 -28.44 -11.08
N PHE A 349 5.60 -28.35 -11.88
CA PHE A 349 4.87 -27.10 -12.10
C PHE A 349 3.41 -27.42 -12.43
N LYS A 350 2.48 -26.52 -12.07
CA LYS A 350 1.07 -26.61 -12.43
C LYS A 350 0.80 -26.03 -13.81
N ALA A 351 0.03 -26.75 -14.61
CA ALA A 351 -0.50 -26.26 -15.88
C ALA A 351 -1.86 -26.93 -16.18
N TYR A 352 -2.47 -26.50 -17.27
CA TYR A 352 -3.69 -27.09 -17.80
C TYR A 352 -3.44 -27.65 -19.19
N LYS A 353 -4.17 -28.70 -19.55
CA LYS A 353 -4.07 -29.34 -20.85
C LYS A 353 -4.28 -28.32 -21.97
N GLY A 354 -3.36 -28.29 -22.94
CA GLY A 354 -3.44 -27.34 -24.04
C GLY A 354 -2.96 -25.92 -23.69
N LYS A 355 -2.40 -25.69 -22.49
CA LYS A 355 -1.91 -24.38 -22.03
C LYS A 355 -0.46 -24.45 -21.56
N GLY A 356 0.09 -23.29 -21.21
CA GLY A 356 1.40 -23.16 -20.58
C GLY A 356 2.49 -22.70 -21.53
N GLN A 357 3.53 -22.12 -20.94
CA GLN A 357 4.68 -21.54 -21.61
C GLN A 357 5.93 -21.86 -20.78
N ILE A 358 7.05 -22.06 -21.46
CA ILE A 358 8.38 -22.10 -20.87
C ILE A 358 9.20 -20.96 -21.47
N ILE A 359 9.91 -20.25 -20.60
CA ILE A 359 10.82 -19.18 -20.96
C ILE A 359 12.22 -19.65 -20.59
N ILE A 360 13.17 -19.50 -21.50
CA ILE A 360 14.55 -19.93 -21.31
C ILE A 360 15.43 -18.71 -21.54
N ASP A 361 16.07 -18.24 -20.47
CA ASP A 361 17.16 -17.28 -20.55
C ASP A 361 18.45 -18.05 -20.69
N ASN A 362 18.97 -18.11 -21.90
CA ASN A 362 20.21 -18.81 -22.16
C ASN A 362 21.40 -17.95 -21.69
N VAL A 363 22.27 -18.48 -20.84
CA VAL A 363 23.48 -17.78 -20.43
C VAL A 363 24.52 -17.96 -21.54
N ASP A 364 24.92 -19.21 -21.78
CA ASP A 364 26.01 -19.56 -22.69
C ASP A 364 25.89 -20.97 -23.30
N ALA A 365 24.78 -21.68 -23.04
CA ALA A 365 24.57 -23.00 -23.62
C ALA A 365 24.32 -22.92 -25.13
N GLN A 366 24.91 -23.82 -25.90
CA GLN A 366 24.65 -24.01 -27.33
C GLN A 366 23.47 -24.96 -27.58
N SER A 367 23.20 -25.89 -26.67
CA SER A 367 22.07 -26.81 -26.77
C SER A 367 21.67 -27.35 -25.39
N ALA A 368 20.42 -27.80 -25.28
CA ALA A 368 19.90 -28.48 -24.09
C ALA A 368 18.75 -29.42 -24.44
N ASP A 369 18.64 -30.53 -23.73
CA ASP A 369 17.54 -31.48 -23.84
C ASP A 369 16.50 -31.23 -22.74
N ILE A 370 15.42 -30.54 -23.11
CA ILE A 370 14.33 -30.20 -22.20
C ILE A 370 13.15 -31.15 -22.41
N TYR A 371 12.63 -31.74 -21.35
CA TYR A 371 11.50 -32.66 -21.37
C TYR A 371 10.36 -32.15 -20.48
N ILE A 372 9.15 -32.17 -21.03
CA ILE A 372 7.91 -31.91 -20.29
C ILE A 372 7.08 -33.19 -20.31
N ASN A 373 6.76 -33.72 -19.13
CA ASN A 373 6.04 -34.99 -18.99
C ASN A 373 6.67 -36.13 -19.80
N GLY A 374 8.01 -36.20 -19.80
CA GLY A 374 8.78 -37.20 -20.54
C GLY A 374 8.89 -36.96 -22.05
N GLN A 375 8.21 -35.94 -22.60
CA GLN A 375 8.25 -35.61 -24.02
C GLN A 375 9.27 -34.50 -24.28
N LYS A 376 10.22 -34.74 -25.19
CA LYS A 376 11.25 -33.76 -25.55
C LYS A 376 10.62 -32.52 -26.19
N LEU A 377 11.04 -31.34 -25.77
CA LEU A 377 10.66 -30.05 -26.34
C LEU A 377 11.48 -29.79 -27.61
N ASN A 378 10.81 -29.32 -28.66
CA ASN A 378 11.49 -28.95 -29.90
C ASN A 378 11.99 -27.52 -29.74
N ILE A 379 13.24 -27.35 -29.29
CA ILE A 379 13.92 -26.07 -29.20
C ILE A 379 14.95 -25.94 -30.33
N GLU A 380 15.47 -24.73 -30.53
CA GLU A 380 16.55 -24.51 -31.49
C GLU A 380 17.79 -25.32 -31.10
N THR A 381 18.41 -25.98 -32.07
CA THR A 381 19.60 -26.81 -31.86
C THR A 381 20.88 -25.99 -31.66
N SER A 382 20.85 -24.69 -31.96
CA SER A 382 21.97 -23.77 -31.81
C SER A 382 21.50 -22.52 -31.05
N LEU A 383 21.41 -22.66 -29.72
CA LEU A 383 21.06 -21.57 -28.81
C LEU A 383 22.19 -20.53 -28.81
N GLN A 384 21.81 -19.25 -28.85
CA GLN A 384 22.72 -18.12 -28.81
C GLN A 384 22.91 -17.68 -27.37
N ALA A 385 24.16 -17.43 -26.95
CA ALA A 385 24.46 -16.94 -25.61
C ALA A 385 23.72 -15.62 -25.33
N TYR A 386 23.26 -15.45 -24.09
CA TYR A 386 22.52 -14.28 -23.62
C TYR A 386 21.27 -13.96 -24.45
N GLN A 387 20.56 -15.00 -24.90
CA GLN A 387 19.32 -14.88 -25.67
C GLN A 387 18.15 -15.53 -24.92
N ARG A 388 17.01 -14.83 -24.89
CA ARG A 388 15.75 -15.38 -24.38
C ARG A 388 15.00 -16.13 -25.47
N TYR A 389 14.45 -17.28 -25.09
CA TYR A 389 13.57 -18.10 -25.90
C TYR A 389 12.24 -18.34 -25.19
N GLU A 390 11.15 -18.35 -25.95
CA GLU A 390 9.81 -18.59 -25.44
C GLU A 390 9.15 -19.71 -26.25
N TYR A 391 8.76 -20.78 -25.56
CA TYR A 391 8.13 -21.94 -26.20
C TYR A 391 6.77 -22.25 -25.57
N SER A 392 5.81 -22.61 -26.39
CA SER A 392 4.51 -23.09 -25.91
C SER A 392 4.63 -24.52 -25.36
N LEU A 393 4.01 -24.76 -24.21
CA LEU A 393 3.90 -26.09 -23.61
C LEU A 393 2.59 -26.81 -23.96
N ALA A 394 1.69 -26.17 -24.71
CA ALA A 394 0.32 -26.63 -24.94
C ALA A 394 0.19 -28.09 -25.42
N ARG A 395 1.14 -28.57 -26.24
CA ARG A 395 1.11 -29.96 -26.76
C ARG A 395 1.51 -31.02 -25.73
N ARG A 396 2.11 -30.63 -24.61
CA ARG A 396 2.79 -31.53 -23.65
C ARG A 396 2.23 -31.45 -22.24
N THR A 397 1.42 -30.44 -21.94
CA THR A 397 0.81 -30.25 -20.61
C THR A 397 -0.47 -31.06 -20.43
N LYS A 398 -0.70 -31.45 -19.18
CA LYS A 398 -1.95 -32.04 -18.67
C LYS A 398 -2.49 -31.17 -17.54
N ASP A 399 -3.74 -31.39 -17.16
CA ASP A 399 -4.35 -30.69 -16.02
C ASP A 399 -3.67 -31.09 -14.70
N GLY A 400 -3.38 -30.09 -13.86
CA GLY A 400 -2.71 -30.26 -12.58
C GLY A 400 -1.18 -30.22 -12.68
N GLU A 401 -0.52 -31.11 -11.96
CA GLU A 401 0.95 -31.15 -11.89
C GLU A 401 1.59 -31.74 -13.15
N ASN A 402 2.62 -31.07 -13.63
CA ASN A 402 3.44 -31.41 -14.79
C ASN A 402 4.91 -31.48 -14.36
N THR A 403 5.69 -32.28 -15.07
CA THR A 403 7.11 -32.52 -14.74
C THR A 403 8.03 -31.84 -15.76
N LEU A 404 9.08 -31.20 -15.26
CA LEU A 404 10.20 -30.67 -16.03
C LEU A 404 11.43 -31.55 -15.78
N LYS A 405 12.20 -31.80 -16.83
CA LYS A 405 13.52 -32.44 -16.74
C LYS A 405 14.44 -31.84 -17.79
N ILE A 406 15.64 -31.46 -17.39
CA ILE A 406 16.66 -30.90 -18.30
C ILE A 406 17.90 -31.81 -18.30
N LYS A 407 18.50 -32.00 -19.47
CA LYS A 407 19.71 -32.81 -19.69
C LYS A 407 20.58 -32.17 -20.75
N ASN A 408 21.82 -32.65 -20.86
CA ASN A 408 22.72 -32.34 -21.98
C ASN A 408 22.82 -30.83 -22.28
N VAL A 409 22.98 -30.01 -21.24
CA VAL A 409 23.29 -28.59 -21.40
C VAL A 409 24.75 -28.52 -21.86
N LEU A 410 24.97 -28.15 -23.12
CA LEU A 410 26.29 -28.20 -23.77
C LEU A 410 26.69 -26.80 -24.26
N PRO A 411 28.00 -26.49 -24.32
CA PRO A 411 29.12 -27.30 -23.82
C PRO A 411 29.11 -27.44 -22.29
N GLU A 412 29.83 -28.43 -21.77
CA GLU A 412 29.95 -28.65 -20.33
C GLU A 412 30.44 -27.38 -19.61
N GLY A 413 29.83 -27.04 -18.48
CA GLY A 413 30.05 -25.79 -17.76
C GLY A 413 29.09 -24.65 -18.15
N SER A 414 28.34 -24.80 -19.24
CA SER A 414 27.32 -23.81 -19.63
C SER A 414 26.05 -23.93 -18.80
N SER A 415 25.22 -22.89 -18.82
CA SER A 415 23.96 -22.84 -18.09
C SER A 415 22.84 -22.10 -18.83
N LEU A 416 21.62 -22.36 -18.38
CA LEU A 416 20.42 -21.65 -18.80
C LEU A 416 19.47 -21.50 -17.61
N ASN A 417 18.76 -20.39 -17.54
CA ASN A 417 17.72 -20.17 -16.54
C ASN A 417 16.35 -20.47 -17.15
N VAL A 418 15.62 -21.42 -16.58
CA VAL A 418 14.27 -21.77 -17.02
C VAL A 418 13.25 -21.14 -16.09
N MET A 419 12.25 -20.51 -16.71
CA MET A 419 11.09 -19.96 -16.03
C MET A 419 9.79 -20.53 -16.59
N ILE A 420 8.84 -20.79 -15.72
CA ILE A 420 7.48 -21.22 -16.09
C ILE A 420 6.47 -20.33 -15.36
N PRO A 421 5.60 -19.57 -16.06
CA PRO A 421 4.53 -18.78 -15.44
C PRO A 421 3.48 -19.64 -14.74
N PHE A 422 2.85 -19.07 -13.71
CA PHE A 422 1.63 -19.63 -13.14
C PHE A 422 0.48 -19.58 -14.17
N PRO A 423 -0.45 -20.53 -14.14
CA PRO A 423 -1.65 -20.48 -14.98
C PRO A 423 -2.47 -19.21 -14.76
N THR A 424 -3.08 -18.70 -15.84
CA THR A 424 -4.05 -17.60 -15.79
C THR A 424 -5.44 -18.08 -16.21
N LEU A 425 -6.48 -17.38 -15.74
CA LEU A 425 -7.86 -17.69 -16.08
C LEU A 425 -8.14 -17.45 -17.57
N GLN A 426 -9.02 -18.28 -18.12
CA GLN A 426 -9.62 -18.08 -19.42
C GLN A 426 -11.13 -18.10 -19.27
N ASP A 427 -11.83 -17.09 -19.80
CA ASP A 427 -13.29 -17.12 -19.80
C ASP A 427 -13.84 -18.07 -20.87
N THR A 428 -14.62 -19.05 -20.43
CA THR A 428 -15.34 -20.01 -21.28
C THR A 428 -16.81 -20.14 -20.87
N SER A 429 -17.31 -19.19 -20.07
CA SER A 429 -18.65 -19.24 -19.47
C SER A 429 -19.76 -19.33 -20.53
N THR A 430 -19.60 -18.64 -21.67
CA THR A 430 -20.53 -18.70 -22.81
C THR A 430 -20.65 -20.10 -23.42
N LYS A 431 -19.59 -20.92 -23.37
CA LYS A 431 -19.61 -22.30 -23.90
C LYS A 431 -20.30 -23.30 -22.98
N ASN A 432 -20.57 -22.90 -21.74
CA ASN A 432 -21.19 -23.74 -20.71
C ASN A 432 -22.63 -23.29 -20.38
N GLN A 433 -23.25 -22.50 -21.28
CA GLN A 433 -24.65 -22.10 -21.15
C GLN A 433 -25.54 -23.35 -21.06
N GLY A 434 -26.41 -23.40 -20.05
CA GLY A 434 -27.31 -24.53 -19.79
C GLY A 434 -26.80 -25.57 -18.80
N ARG A 435 -25.47 -25.72 -18.59
CA ARG A 435 -24.92 -26.68 -17.61
C ARG A 435 -25.42 -26.43 -16.18
N PHE A 436 -25.71 -25.16 -15.87
CA PHE A 436 -26.09 -24.70 -14.54
C PHE A 436 -27.59 -24.33 -14.44
N SER A 437 -28.46 -24.89 -15.28
CA SER A 437 -29.88 -24.53 -15.32
C SER A 437 -30.58 -24.67 -13.96
N LYS A 438 -30.34 -25.77 -13.22
CA LYS A 438 -30.88 -25.96 -11.86
C LYS A 438 -30.46 -24.84 -10.90
N VAL A 439 -29.21 -24.35 -11.02
CA VAL A 439 -28.69 -23.23 -10.22
C VAL A 439 -29.40 -21.94 -10.61
N ASP A 440 -29.53 -21.70 -11.91
CA ASP A 440 -30.20 -20.51 -12.45
C ASP A 440 -31.69 -20.49 -12.05
N GLU A 441 -32.37 -21.63 -12.12
CA GLU A 441 -33.77 -21.79 -11.72
C GLU A 441 -33.98 -21.48 -10.23
N LEU A 442 -33.13 -22.02 -9.35
CA LEU A 442 -33.24 -21.76 -7.91
C LEU A 442 -33.04 -20.28 -7.58
N ILE A 443 -31.99 -19.65 -8.09
CA ILE A 443 -31.72 -18.23 -7.80
C ILE A 443 -32.83 -17.34 -8.38
N ASN A 444 -33.29 -17.61 -9.60
CA ASN A 444 -34.37 -16.83 -10.21
C ASN A 444 -35.70 -17.00 -9.48
N SER A 445 -36.00 -18.21 -8.98
CA SER A 445 -37.19 -18.47 -8.15
C SER A 445 -37.14 -17.69 -6.84
N ASP A 446 -35.99 -17.70 -6.16
CA ASP A 446 -35.77 -16.92 -4.94
C ASP A 446 -35.92 -15.41 -5.22
N VAL A 447 -35.35 -14.92 -6.32
CA VAL A 447 -35.46 -13.50 -6.75
C VAL A 447 -36.92 -13.12 -7.03
N ALA A 448 -37.65 -13.96 -7.76
CA ALA A 448 -39.08 -13.76 -8.03
C ALA A 448 -39.91 -13.74 -6.74
N SER A 449 -39.48 -14.48 -5.72
CA SER A 449 -40.10 -14.57 -4.40
C SER A 449 -39.66 -13.48 -3.43
N GLY A 450 -38.75 -12.58 -3.83
CA GLY A 450 -38.37 -11.39 -3.07
C GLY A 450 -36.89 -11.29 -2.69
N PHE A 451 -36.07 -12.31 -2.96
CA PHE A 451 -34.62 -12.23 -2.75
C PHE A 451 -34.01 -11.07 -3.55
N PRO A 452 -33.04 -10.31 -3.00
CA PRO A 452 -32.63 -9.05 -3.63
C PRO A 452 -31.86 -9.27 -4.93
N GLY A 453 -30.70 -9.93 -4.88
CA GLY A 453 -29.86 -10.17 -6.03
C GLY A 453 -28.55 -10.89 -5.69
N ALA A 454 -27.90 -11.40 -6.73
CA ALA A 454 -26.66 -12.16 -6.61
C ALA A 454 -25.80 -12.06 -7.87
N VAL A 455 -24.50 -12.31 -7.71
CA VAL A 455 -23.57 -12.64 -8.80
C VAL A 455 -22.87 -13.95 -8.44
N LEU A 456 -22.93 -14.92 -9.36
CA LEU A 456 -22.27 -16.22 -9.23
C LEU A 456 -21.17 -16.35 -10.29
N LEU A 457 -19.97 -16.71 -9.83
CA LEU A 457 -18.85 -17.10 -10.68
C LEU A 457 -18.30 -18.47 -10.25
N VAL A 458 -18.06 -19.34 -11.23
CA VAL A 458 -17.46 -20.66 -11.01
C VAL A 458 -16.21 -20.82 -11.87
N VAL A 459 -15.09 -21.13 -11.22
CA VAL A 459 -13.81 -21.48 -11.84
C VAL A 459 -13.62 -22.99 -11.80
N LYS A 460 -13.20 -23.59 -12.91
CA LYS A 460 -12.80 -25.01 -13.00
C LYS A 460 -11.65 -25.16 -13.98
N ASP A 461 -10.58 -25.86 -13.58
CA ASP A 461 -9.42 -26.15 -14.46
C ASP A 461 -8.84 -24.91 -15.15
N GLY A 462 -8.66 -23.83 -14.37
CA GLY A 462 -8.15 -22.56 -14.88
C GLY A 462 -9.06 -21.86 -15.88
N LYS A 463 -10.37 -22.15 -15.85
CA LYS A 463 -11.38 -21.53 -16.71
C LYS A 463 -12.52 -20.99 -15.88
N ILE A 464 -13.04 -19.82 -16.26
CA ILE A 464 -14.34 -19.37 -15.78
C ILE A 464 -15.39 -20.11 -16.61
N ILE A 465 -16.23 -20.91 -15.96
CA ILE A 465 -17.25 -21.75 -16.60
C ILE A 465 -18.68 -21.29 -16.27
N LYS A 466 -18.85 -20.44 -15.26
CA LYS A 466 -20.10 -19.73 -14.97
C LYS A 466 -19.79 -18.31 -14.56
N ARG A 467 -20.57 -17.35 -15.08
CA ARG A 467 -20.56 -15.94 -14.69
C ARG A 467 -21.95 -15.37 -14.97
N SER A 468 -22.75 -15.11 -13.94
CA SER A 468 -24.10 -14.56 -14.13
C SER A 468 -24.54 -13.70 -12.97
N ALA A 469 -25.38 -12.71 -13.29
CA ALA A 469 -26.00 -11.81 -12.33
C ALA A 469 -27.52 -12.05 -12.30
N TYR A 470 -28.11 -11.87 -11.12
CA TYR A 470 -29.52 -12.14 -10.84
C TYR A 470 -30.11 -11.02 -9.98
N GLY A 471 -31.38 -10.70 -10.20
CA GLY A 471 -32.11 -9.73 -9.38
C GLY A 471 -31.57 -8.30 -9.49
N ASP A 472 -31.56 -7.60 -8.37
CA ASP A 472 -31.35 -6.16 -8.28
C ASP A 472 -30.18 -5.82 -7.34
N ALA A 473 -29.28 -4.96 -7.82
CA ALA A 473 -28.23 -4.34 -7.01
C ALA A 473 -28.80 -3.39 -5.95
N ARG A 474 -29.96 -2.77 -6.22
CA ARG A 474 -30.66 -1.90 -5.27
C ARG A 474 -32.16 -1.86 -5.52
N LYS A 475 -32.93 -2.18 -4.47
CA LYS A 475 -34.41 -2.20 -4.45
C LYS A 475 -35.08 -1.05 -3.69
N PHE A 476 -34.37 -0.36 -2.80
CA PHE A 476 -34.97 0.58 -1.84
C PHE A 476 -34.29 1.95 -1.91
N ALA A 477 -35.07 3.02 -1.68
CA ALA A 477 -34.60 4.39 -1.56
C ALA A 477 -34.03 4.67 -0.15
N ASP A 478 -33.35 5.81 0.05
CA ASP A 478 -32.72 6.18 1.33
C ASP A 478 -33.72 6.42 2.50
N GLY A 479 -35.04 6.29 2.25
CA GLY A 479 -36.11 6.25 3.27
C GLY A 479 -36.74 4.86 3.48
N GLY A 480 -36.14 3.81 2.93
CA GLY A 480 -36.60 2.42 3.07
C GLY A 480 -37.79 2.00 2.23
N GLN A 481 -38.36 2.92 1.44
CA GLN A 481 -39.44 2.61 0.51
C GLN A 481 -38.89 1.90 -0.75
N PRO A 482 -39.64 0.97 -1.35
CA PRO A 482 -39.28 0.38 -2.64
C PRO A 482 -39.10 1.46 -3.72
N LEU A 483 -38.09 1.28 -4.58
CA LEU A 483 -37.92 2.12 -5.76
C LEU A 483 -38.96 1.78 -6.82
N GLU A 484 -39.52 2.79 -7.50
CA GLU A 484 -40.38 2.57 -8.67
C GLU A 484 -39.67 1.76 -9.76
N LYS A 485 -38.36 2.02 -9.94
CA LYS A 485 -37.48 1.25 -10.81
C LYS A 485 -36.23 0.87 -10.03
N SER A 486 -36.06 -0.44 -9.79
CA SER A 486 -34.87 -0.98 -9.16
C SER A 486 -33.64 -0.90 -10.08
N PHE A 487 -32.46 -0.91 -9.47
CA PHE A 487 -31.18 -1.01 -10.19
C PHE A 487 -30.85 -2.48 -10.38
N LYS A 488 -30.79 -2.95 -11.63
CA LYS A 488 -30.54 -4.36 -11.96
C LYS A 488 -29.11 -4.76 -11.66
N MET A 489 -28.94 -5.96 -11.09
CA MET A 489 -27.63 -6.52 -10.79
C MET A 489 -26.82 -6.74 -12.07
N GLN A 490 -25.53 -6.39 -12.04
CA GLN A 490 -24.58 -6.62 -13.14
C GLN A 490 -23.47 -7.56 -12.69
N THR A 491 -22.83 -8.26 -13.63
CA THR A 491 -21.69 -9.14 -13.30
C THR A 491 -20.47 -8.37 -12.81
N THR A 492 -20.39 -7.07 -13.13
CA THR A 492 -19.35 -6.13 -12.69
C THR A 492 -19.69 -5.41 -11.38
N GLN A 493 -20.78 -5.79 -10.71
CA GLN A 493 -21.19 -5.16 -9.47
C GLN A 493 -20.16 -5.46 -8.36
N ILE A 494 -19.75 -4.42 -7.63
CA ILE A 494 -18.84 -4.54 -6.50
C ILE A 494 -19.64 -4.73 -5.20
N PHE A 495 -19.18 -5.60 -4.31
CA PHE A 495 -19.86 -5.94 -3.06
C PHE A 495 -18.97 -5.66 -1.84
N ASP A 496 -19.59 -5.29 -0.72
CA ASP A 496 -18.95 -5.41 0.59
C ASP A 496 -18.77 -6.90 0.93
N LEU A 497 -17.51 -7.33 1.07
CA LEU A 497 -17.17 -8.73 1.28
C LEU A 497 -17.37 -9.17 2.73
N ALA A 498 -17.60 -8.25 3.67
CA ALA A 498 -17.66 -8.52 5.10
C ALA A 498 -16.48 -9.41 5.54
N SER A 499 -16.73 -10.53 6.22
CA SER A 499 -15.67 -11.38 6.77
C SER A 499 -14.83 -12.12 5.73
N ASN A 500 -15.18 -12.12 4.43
CA ASN A 500 -14.22 -12.52 3.39
C ASN A 500 -12.99 -11.59 3.33
N THR A 501 -13.07 -10.37 3.89
CA THR A 501 -11.93 -9.48 4.14
C THR A 501 -10.80 -10.18 4.90
N LYS A 502 -11.16 -11.01 5.91
CA LYS A 502 -10.18 -11.78 6.68
C LYS A 502 -9.29 -12.58 5.76
N MET A 503 -9.86 -13.22 4.75
CA MET A 503 -9.15 -14.10 3.85
C MET A 503 -8.41 -13.31 2.78
N PHE A 504 -9.11 -12.48 2.03
CA PHE A 504 -8.59 -11.85 0.82
C PHE A 504 -7.78 -10.56 1.05
N ALA A 505 -7.79 -10.01 2.27
CA ALA A 505 -6.84 -8.98 2.70
C ALA A 505 -5.87 -9.54 3.74
N THR A 506 -6.34 -9.78 4.97
CA THR A 506 -5.47 -10.09 6.12
C THR A 506 -4.71 -11.40 5.95
N ASN A 507 -5.36 -12.49 5.54
CA ASN A 507 -4.70 -13.79 5.41
C ASN A 507 -3.77 -13.84 4.20
N PHE A 508 -4.14 -13.21 3.09
CA PHE A 508 -3.24 -13.02 1.93
C PHE A 508 -1.98 -12.22 2.31
N ALA A 509 -2.13 -11.13 3.08
CA ALA A 509 -1.02 -10.37 3.62
C ALA A 509 -0.13 -11.22 4.54
N LEU A 510 -0.72 -12.01 5.46
CA LEU A 510 0.03 -12.90 6.35
C LEU A 510 0.77 -13.99 5.58
N MET A 511 0.16 -14.65 4.59
CA MET A 511 0.85 -15.66 3.76
C MET A 511 2.04 -15.05 3.01
N LYS A 512 1.90 -13.83 2.48
CA LYS A 512 3.00 -13.12 1.83
C LYS A 512 4.12 -12.80 2.83
N LEU A 513 3.79 -12.21 3.97
CA LEU A 513 4.78 -11.85 5.02
C LEU A 513 5.48 -13.07 5.62
N VAL A 514 4.80 -14.21 5.72
CA VAL A 514 5.40 -15.49 6.15
C VAL A 514 6.35 -16.02 5.06
N SER A 515 5.98 -15.93 3.78
CA SER A 515 6.86 -16.34 2.67
C SER A 515 8.12 -15.47 2.59
N GLU A 516 8.00 -14.20 2.96
CA GLU A 516 9.12 -13.25 3.05
C GLU A 516 9.96 -13.39 4.33
N GLY A 517 9.58 -14.29 5.25
CA GLY A 517 10.26 -14.48 6.53
C GLY A 517 10.08 -13.32 7.52
N LYS A 518 9.15 -12.39 7.27
CA LYS A 518 8.87 -11.24 8.14
C LYS A 518 7.98 -11.60 9.34
N ILE A 519 7.15 -12.63 9.19
CA ILE A 519 6.28 -13.16 10.25
C ILE A 519 6.51 -14.65 10.38
N ASP A 520 6.65 -15.13 11.62
CA ASP A 520 6.45 -16.53 11.97
C ASP A 520 5.18 -16.63 12.82
N VAL A 521 4.21 -17.40 12.33
CA VAL A 521 2.93 -17.58 13.01
C VAL A 521 3.07 -18.30 14.37
N THR A 522 4.19 -18.95 14.62
CA THR A 522 4.49 -19.62 15.90
C THR A 522 5.12 -18.70 16.93
N ASN A 523 5.52 -17.50 16.55
CA ASN A 523 6.08 -16.52 17.48
C ASN A 523 5.00 -15.82 18.31
N PRO A 524 5.35 -15.35 19.52
CA PRO A 524 4.50 -14.49 20.33
C PRO A 524 4.10 -13.20 19.60
N ILE A 525 2.87 -12.73 19.81
CA ILE A 525 2.35 -11.48 19.21
C ILE A 525 3.20 -10.28 19.65
N ASN A 526 3.64 -10.25 20.91
CA ASN A 526 4.42 -9.15 21.48
C ASN A 526 5.82 -8.99 20.87
N GLN A 527 6.32 -9.99 20.13
CA GLN A 527 7.53 -9.85 19.33
C GLN A 527 7.34 -8.87 18.17
N TYR A 528 6.12 -8.78 17.63
CA TYR A 528 5.76 -7.87 16.54
C TYR A 528 5.09 -6.59 17.06
N LEU A 529 4.37 -6.68 18.17
CA LEU A 529 3.67 -5.58 18.83
C LEU A 529 4.19 -5.43 20.27
N PRO A 530 5.34 -4.77 20.51
CA PRO A 530 5.96 -4.69 21.83
C PRO A 530 5.05 -4.15 22.94
N GLU A 531 4.07 -3.32 22.60
CA GLU A 531 3.07 -2.78 23.53
C GLU A 531 1.97 -3.78 23.93
N TYR A 532 1.86 -4.92 23.25
CA TYR A 532 0.88 -5.97 23.52
C TYR A 532 1.33 -6.82 24.73
N GLN A 533 1.24 -6.26 25.92
CA GLN A 533 1.74 -6.84 27.17
C GLN A 533 0.69 -6.84 28.29
N GLY A 534 0.93 -7.68 29.31
CA GLY A 534 0.11 -7.83 30.51
C GLY A 534 -1.06 -8.80 30.34
N GLN A 535 -1.54 -9.32 31.48
CA GLN A 535 -2.70 -10.23 31.57
C GLN A 535 -2.57 -11.52 30.72
N GLY A 536 -1.35 -11.98 30.47
CA GLY A 536 -1.07 -13.22 29.72
C GLY A 536 -0.91 -13.05 28.21
N ARG A 537 -0.93 -11.81 27.69
CA ARG A 537 -0.72 -11.49 26.27
C ARG A 537 0.62 -11.98 25.73
N GLU A 538 1.65 -12.02 26.58
CA GLU A 538 2.99 -12.49 26.26
C GLU A 538 3.04 -13.97 25.86
N SER A 539 2.02 -14.74 26.26
CA SER A 539 1.88 -16.16 25.91
C SER A 539 1.11 -16.42 24.62
N ARG A 540 0.50 -15.38 24.03
CA ARG A 540 -0.34 -15.51 22.83
C ARG A 540 0.52 -15.45 21.58
N LEU A 541 0.33 -16.44 20.72
CA LEU A 541 1.04 -16.57 19.46
C LEU A 541 0.22 -15.94 18.34
N VAL A 542 0.87 -15.55 17.25
CA VAL A 542 0.18 -15.05 16.05
C VAL A 542 -0.85 -16.07 15.54
N ARG A 543 -0.48 -17.36 15.51
CA ARG A 543 -1.39 -18.45 15.12
C ARG A 543 -2.63 -18.54 16.00
N ASP A 544 -2.57 -18.13 17.27
CA ASP A 544 -3.72 -18.21 18.17
C ASP A 544 -4.83 -17.24 17.73
N LEU A 545 -4.46 -16.09 17.19
CA LEU A 545 -5.41 -15.15 16.57
C LEU A 545 -5.98 -15.73 15.27
N MET A 546 -5.11 -16.32 14.43
CA MET A 546 -5.52 -16.86 13.12
C MET A 546 -6.48 -18.05 13.25
N THR A 547 -6.36 -18.85 14.30
CA THR A 547 -7.20 -20.03 14.55
C THR A 547 -8.35 -19.76 15.52
N HIS A 548 -8.52 -18.52 15.97
CA HIS A 548 -9.53 -18.12 16.94
C HIS A 548 -9.43 -18.87 18.28
N THR A 549 -8.21 -19.09 18.76
CA THR A 549 -7.91 -19.81 20.01
C THR A 549 -7.28 -18.91 21.08
N ALA A 550 -7.08 -17.62 20.79
CA ALA A 550 -6.50 -16.66 21.73
C ALA A 550 -7.36 -16.37 22.97
N GLY A 551 -8.66 -16.67 22.93
CA GLY A 551 -9.59 -16.51 24.04
C GLY A 551 -10.24 -15.12 24.14
N TYR A 552 -10.14 -14.30 23.09
CA TYR A 552 -10.88 -13.05 22.98
C TYR A 552 -12.37 -13.26 22.74
N SER A 553 -13.17 -12.29 23.20
CA SER A 553 -14.61 -12.24 22.89
C SER A 553 -14.85 -12.30 21.38
N PRO A 554 -15.93 -12.97 20.92
CA PRO A 554 -16.32 -12.97 19.51
C PRO A 554 -16.37 -11.56 18.90
N GLN A 555 -16.74 -10.56 19.70
CA GLN A 555 -16.72 -9.16 19.29
C GLN A 555 -16.68 -8.22 20.50
N VAL A 556 -16.00 -7.09 20.35
CA VAL A 556 -16.16 -5.93 21.23
C VAL A 556 -16.88 -4.83 20.46
N ARG A 557 -18.02 -4.36 20.99
CA ARG A 557 -18.88 -3.36 20.32
C ARG A 557 -18.39 -1.94 20.62
N PHE A 558 -17.15 -1.62 20.22
CA PHE A 558 -16.54 -0.30 20.48
C PHE A 558 -17.42 0.86 20.01
N PHE A 559 -18.19 0.67 18.95
CA PHE A 559 -19.04 1.70 18.35
C PHE A 559 -20.27 2.11 19.18
N THR A 560 -20.58 1.43 20.30
CA THR A 560 -21.72 1.78 21.18
C THR A 560 -21.37 1.75 22.67
N LYS A 561 -22.03 2.60 23.46
CA LYS A 561 -21.92 2.61 24.93
C LYS A 561 -22.60 1.39 25.55
N ASP A 562 -23.58 0.80 24.87
CA ASP A 562 -24.21 -0.48 25.21
C ASP A 562 -23.30 -1.65 24.78
N ASN A 563 -22.14 -1.73 25.43
CA ASN A 563 -21.14 -2.74 25.19
C ASN A 563 -20.94 -3.57 26.46
N HIS A 564 -20.82 -4.89 26.31
CA HIS A 564 -20.75 -5.84 27.43
C HIS A 564 -19.54 -5.61 28.37
N LEU A 565 -18.47 -4.98 27.88
CA LEU A 565 -17.30 -4.60 28.71
C LEU A 565 -17.46 -3.23 29.41
N GLY A 566 -18.59 -2.56 29.19
CA GLY A 566 -18.95 -1.25 29.73
C GLY A 566 -18.54 -0.07 28.84
N PRO A 567 -19.02 1.15 29.17
CA PRO A 567 -18.86 2.36 28.35
C PRO A 567 -17.40 2.84 28.23
N ARG A 568 -16.49 2.38 29.09
CA ARG A 568 -15.05 2.68 28.98
C ARG A 568 -14.38 2.12 27.71
N PHE A 569 -15.04 1.15 27.06
CA PHE A 569 -14.60 0.59 25.78
C PHE A 569 -15.37 1.17 24.60
N PHE A 570 -16.19 2.20 24.80
CA PHE A 570 -16.79 2.94 23.69
C PHE A 570 -15.73 3.79 23.00
N SER A 571 -15.61 3.64 21.68
CA SER A 571 -14.75 4.43 20.80
C SER A 571 -15.24 4.36 19.35
N GLN A 572 -15.48 5.53 18.76
CA GLN A 572 -15.63 5.73 17.32
C GLN A 572 -14.41 6.47 16.74
N ASN A 573 -13.24 6.23 17.32
CA ASN A 573 -11.96 6.79 16.90
C ASN A 573 -10.94 5.66 16.73
N LYS A 574 -10.24 5.62 15.58
CA LYS A 574 -9.29 4.54 15.25
C LYS A 574 -8.19 4.40 16.30
N GLN A 575 -7.44 5.47 16.57
CA GLN A 575 -6.29 5.44 17.50
C GLN A 575 -6.70 5.00 18.91
N GLN A 576 -7.82 5.51 19.43
CA GLN A 576 -8.32 5.10 20.74
C GLN A 576 -8.73 3.62 20.75
N THR A 577 -9.37 3.14 19.68
CA THR A 577 -9.78 1.73 19.56
C THR A 577 -8.57 0.80 19.49
N GLU A 578 -7.53 1.17 18.76
CA GLU A 578 -6.26 0.44 18.71
C GLU A 578 -5.62 0.34 20.08
N HIS A 579 -5.54 1.47 20.81
CA HIS A 579 -5.03 1.47 22.17
C HIS A 579 -5.82 0.51 23.08
N LEU A 580 -7.15 0.52 23.00
CA LEU A 580 -8.01 -0.38 23.77
C LEU A 580 -7.74 -1.85 23.40
N LEU A 581 -7.66 -2.18 22.10
CA LEU A 581 -7.40 -3.54 21.61
C LEU A 581 -6.05 -4.07 22.10
N LEU A 582 -5.00 -3.26 21.95
CA LEU A 582 -3.63 -3.66 22.28
C LEU A 582 -3.42 -3.83 23.79
N SER A 583 -4.07 -3.00 24.62
CA SER A 583 -3.72 -2.91 26.05
C SER A 583 -4.85 -3.21 27.04
N ARG A 584 -6.13 -3.09 26.66
CA ARG A 584 -7.24 -3.09 27.62
C ARG A 584 -8.27 -4.20 27.43
N VAL A 585 -8.52 -4.65 26.20
CA VAL A 585 -9.53 -5.69 25.93
C VAL A 585 -9.14 -6.98 26.64
N PRO A 586 -9.94 -7.48 27.61
CA PRO A 586 -9.61 -8.69 28.33
C PRO A 586 -9.85 -9.93 27.47
N PHE A 587 -9.15 -11.02 27.80
CA PHE A 587 -9.57 -12.33 27.33
C PHE A 587 -10.86 -12.74 28.06
N GLU A 588 -11.85 -13.27 27.33
CA GLU A 588 -13.04 -13.87 27.97
C GLU A 588 -12.70 -15.24 28.56
N THR A 589 -11.78 -15.95 27.92
CA THR A 589 -11.34 -17.28 28.33
C THR A 589 -9.83 -17.42 28.19
N GLY A 590 -9.25 -18.47 28.78
CA GLY A 590 -7.85 -18.82 28.52
C GLY A 590 -7.59 -19.18 27.05
N ARG A 591 -6.35 -19.53 26.71
CA ARG A 591 -6.04 -20.10 25.40
C ARG A 591 -6.85 -21.38 25.23
N GLN A 592 -7.56 -21.51 24.12
CA GLN A 592 -8.45 -22.64 23.88
C GLN A 592 -7.81 -23.65 22.93
N ASN A 593 -8.23 -24.91 23.01
CA ASN A 593 -7.88 -25.91 22.01
C ASN A 593 -8.87 -25.92 20.83
N LYS A 594 -10.08 -25.39 21.03
CA LYS A 594 -11.13 -25.30 20.02
C LYS A 594 -11.38 -23.85 19.63
N ALA A 595 -11.60 -23.62 18.35
CA ALA A 595 -11.82 -22.28 17.80
C ALA A 595 -13.13 -21.65 18.33
N VAL A 596 -13.05 -20.38 18.75
CA VAL A 596 -14.19 -19.53 19.08
C VAL A 596 -14.08 -18.26 18.23
N TYR A 597 -14.78 -18.24 17.10
CA TYR A 597 -14.68 -17.17 16.10
C TYR A 597 -14.73 -15.77 16.73
N SER A 598 -13.69 -14.97 16.46
CA SER A 598 -13.55 -13.62 17.01
C SER A 598 -13.10 -12.61 15.96
N ASP A 599 -13.87 -11.54 15.82
CA ASP A 599 -13.47 -10.37 15.02
C ASP A 599 -12.28 -9.65 15.66
N THR A 600 -12.19 -9.65 16.99
CA THR A 600 -11.11 -9.02 17.77
C THR A 600 -9.75 -9.57 17.35
N ASP A 601 -9.65 -10.89 17.13
CA ASP A 601 -8.41 -11.54 16.68
C ASP A 601 -7.92 -10.96 15.36
N TYR A 602 -8.83 -10.78 14.39
CA TYR A 602 -8.49 -10.28 13.07
C TYR A 602 -8.28 -8.77 13.03
N MET A 603 -8.92 -8.02 13.92
CA MET A 603 -8.57 -6.61 14.13
C MET A 603 -7.12 -6.48 14.60
N LEU A 604 -6.69 -7.31 15.56
CA LEU A 604 -5.29 -7.37 16.03
C LEU A 604 -4.33 -7.83 14.92
N LEU A 605 -4.68 -8.83 14.11
CA LEU A 605 -3.86 -9.24 12.96
C LEU A 605 -3.70 -8.12 11.92
N GLY A 606 -4.74 -7.30 11.72
CA GLY A 606 -4.64 -6.07 10.92
C GLY A 606 -3.57 -5.12 11.45
N LEU A 607 -3.59 -4.82 12.75
CA LEU A 607 -2.58 -3.97 13.41
C LEU A 607 -1.18 -4.57 13.38
N LEU A 608 -1.07 -5.90 13.51
CA LEU A 608 0.19 -6.61 13.39
C LEU A 608 0.80 -6.43 12.00
N ILE A 609 0.00 -6.57 10.93
CA ILE A 609 0.43 -6.30 9.56
C ILE A 609 0.88 -4.84 9.43
N GLU A 610 0.09 -3.89 9.94
CA GLU A 610 0.44 -2.46 9.87
C GLU A 610 1.78 -2.19 10.56
N ARG A 611 2.04 -2.82 11.71
CA ARG A 611 3.31 -2.68 12.42
C ARG A 611 4.50 -3.30 11.68
N VAL A 612 4.34 -4.52 11.19
CA VAL A 612 5.43 -5.25 10.51
C VAL A 612 5.80 -4.60 9.18
N THR A 613 4.83 -4.03 8.49
CA THR A 613 5.01 -3.42 7.17
C THR A 613 5.28 -1.92 7.23
N ASN A 614 4.97 -1.27 8.35
CA ASN A 614 4.93 0.18 8.50
C ASN A 614 4.00 0.86 7.46
N MET A 615 2.96 0.16 7.03
CA MET A 615 1.97 0.64 6.05
C MET A 615 0.57 0.35 6.58
N PRO A 616 -0.41 1.26 6.38
CA PRO A 616 -1.81 0.95 6.62
C PRO A 616 -2.25 -0.30 5.85
N LEU A 617 -3.15 -1.10 6.44
CA LEU A 617 -3.52 -2.41 5.89
C LEU A 617 -4.02 -2.29 4.43
N ASP A 618 -4.87 -1.30 4.15
CA ASP A 618 -5.41 -1.08 2.81
C ASP A 618 -4.32 -0.77 1.79
N ARG A 619 -3.36 0.08 2.16
CA ARG A 619 -2.22 0.44 1.29
C ARG A 619 -1.30 -0.72 1.05
N TYR A 620 -1.02 -1.53 2.08
CA TYR A 620 -0.17 -2.71 1.92
C TYR A 620 -0.78 -3.70 0.93
N VAL A 621 -2.04 -4.10 1.11
CA VAL A 621 -2.65 -5.10 0.21
C VAL A 621 -2.87 -4.57 -1.20
N GLU A 622 -3.19 -3.28 -1.36
CA GLU A 622 -3.32 -2.65 -2.67
C GLU A 622 -1.98 -2.64 -3.43
N GLN A 623 -0.91 -2.20 -2.79
CA GLN A 623 0.40 -2.05 -3.44
C GLN A 623 1.12 -3.37 -3.66
N GLU A 624 1.05 -4.28 -2.68
CA GLU A 624 1.91 -5.47 -2.65
C GLU A 624 1.20 -6.73 -3.16
N ILE A 625 -0.12 -6.70 -3.34
CA ILE A 625 -0.93 -7.86 -3.77
C ILE A 625 -1.83 -7.50 -4.96
N TYR A 626 -2.72 -6.51 -4.82
CA TYR A 626 -3.78 -6.25 -5.79
C TYR A 626 -3.26 -5.60 -7.08
N HIS A 627 -2.47 -4.53 -6.98
CA HIS A 627 -1.89 -3.86 -8.16
C HIS A 627 -0.97 -4.77 -8.99
N PRO A 628 -0.05 -5.57 -8.39
CA PRO A 628 0.75 -6.54 -9.15
C PRO A 628 -0.11 -7.56 -9.92
N LEU A 629 -1.23 -7.99 -9.32
CA LEU A 629 -2.20 -8.89 -9.94
C LEU A 629 -3.18 -8.19 -10.90
N LYS A 630 -3.09 -6.85 -11.02
CA LYS A 630 -3.97 -6.00 -11.84
C LYS A 630 -5.45 -6.01 -11.42
N LEU A 631 -5.68 -6.16 -10.12
CA LEU A 631 -7.02 -6.11 -9.52
C LEU A 631 -7.37 -4.65 -9.24
N ASN A 632 -8.38 -4.12 -9.91
CA ASN A 632 -8.74 -2.69 -9.83
C ASN A 632 -10.01 -2.45 -9.02
N ASN A 633 -10.79 -3.50 -8.72
CA ASN A 633 -12.06 -3.44 -8.02
C ASN A 633 -11.98 -4.07 -6.62
N THR A 634 -10.83 -4.61 -6.21
CA THR A 634 -10.54 -5.05 -4.84
C THR A 634 -9.86 -3.95 -4.02
N LEU A 635 -10.57 -3.32 -3.09
CA LEU A 635 -10.06 -2.18 -2.31
C LEU A 635 -10.87 -1.89 -1.05
N PHE A 636 -10.29 -1.09 -0.13
CA PHE A 636 -11.00 -0.51 1.01
C PHE A 636 -11.45 0.92 0.71
N ASN A 637 -12.53 1.37 1.38
CA ASN A 637 -13.07 2.74 1.29
C ASN A 637 -13.22 3.27 -0.16
N PRO A 638 -13.88 2.53 -1.07
CA PRO A 638 -13.85 2.84 -2.49
C PRO A 638 -14.47 4.20 -2.86
N LEU A 639 -15.48 4.67 -2.11
CA LEU A 639 -16.07 5.99 -2.36
C LEU A 639 -15.08 7.14 -2.11
N GLN A 640 -14.12 6.96 -1.20
CA GLN A 640 -13.03 7.92 -0.99
C GLN A 640 -11.96 7.84 -2.09
N LYS A 641 -12.02 6.81 -2.93
CA LYS A 641 -11.07 6.51 -4.01
C LYS A 641 -11.68 6.73 -5.40
N GLY A 642 -12.76 7.52 -5.48
CA GLY A 642 -13.36 7.98 -6.74
C GLY A 642 -14.43 7.08 -7.33
N PHE A 643 -14.83 6.01 -6.65
CA PHE A 643 -15.95 5.17 -7.10
C PHE A 643 -17.31 5.81 -6.77
N ALA A 644 -18.28 5.60 -7.65
CA ALA A 644 -19.66 6.05 -7.47
C ALA A 644 -20.51 4.96 -6.78
N LYS A 645 -21.48 5.38 -5.94
CA LYS A 645 -22.37 4.45 -5.20
C LYS A 645 -23.03 3.41 -6.10
N GLN A 646 -23.43 3.78 -7.31
CA GLN A 646 -24.13 2.90 -8.27
C GLN A 646 -23.28 1.70 -8.72
N GLN A 647 -21.95 1.75 -8.56
CA GLN A 647 -21.05 0.62 -8.83
C GLN A 647 -21.12 -0.46 -7.74
N PHE A 648 -21.78 -0.21 -6.61
CA PHE A 648 -21.89 -1.15 -5.49
C PHE A 648 -23.29 -1.72 -5.35
N ALA A 649 -23.39 -3.01 -5.01
CA ALA A 649 -24.65 -3.55 -4.52
C ALA A 649 -24.98 -2.89 -3.17
N ALA A 650 -26.23 -2.45 -3.01
CA ALA A 650 -26.72 -1.95 -1.73
C ALA A 650 -26.73 -3.11 -0.72
N THR A 651 -26.46 -2.82 0.56
CA THR A 651 -26.27 -3.85 1.59
C THR A 651 -27.38 -3.89 2.62
N GLU A 652 -27.77 -2.77 3.22
CA GLU A 652 -28.86 -2.73 4.20
C GLU A 652 -29.72 -1.49 3.96
N ILE A 653 -31.03 -1.64 4.16
CA ILE A 653 -32.03 -0.63 3.80
C ILE A 653 -31.94 0.62 4.69
N GLN A 654 -31.76 0.44 6.00
CA GLN A 654 -31.76 1.51 7.00
C GLN A 654 -30.44 1.52 7.78
N GLY A 655 -29.32 1.52 7.05
CA GLY A 655 -28.01 1.67 7.65
C GLY A 655 -27.59 0.46 8.47
N ASN A 656 -27.36 0.66 9.77
CA ASN A 656 -27.06 -0.42 10.73
C ASN A 656 -28.19 -0.62 11.76
N THR A 657 -29.34 0.01 11.55
CA THR A 657 -30.41 0.05 12.54
C THR A 657 -31.16 -1.27 12.67
N ARG A 658 -30.99 -2.20 11.73
CA ARG A 658 -31.72 -3.46 11.70
C ARG A 658 -33.23 -3.21 11.77
N GLY A 659 -33.72 -2.39 10.83
CA GLY A 659 -35.14 -2.04 10.75
C GLY A 659 -35.62 -1.25 11.98
N GLY A 660 -34.74 -0.41 12.55
CA GLY A 660 -35.02 0.39 13.74
C GLY A 660 -34.86 -0.31 15.09
N THR A 661 -34.41 -1.57 15.14
CA THR A 661 -34.24 -2.33 16.40
C THR A 661 -32.90 -2.11 17.10
N VAL A 662 -31.93 -1.55 16.40
CA VAL A 662 -30.60 -1.19 16.90
C VAL A 662 -30.43 0.31 16.76
N ASP A 663 -30.03 0.94 17.86
CA ASP A 663 -29.72 2.37 17.92
C ASP A 663 -28.44 2.62 18.73
N PHE A 664 -27.66 3.61 18.30
CA PHE A 664 -26.44 4.07 18.97
C PHE A 664 -25.98 5.41 18.38
N ASP A 665 -25.06 6.08 19.09
CA ASP A 665 -24.50 7.37 18.66
C ASP A 665 -23.95 7.28 17.21
N ASN A 666 -24.42 8.16 16.33
CA ASN A 666 -24.05 8.21 14.91
C ASN A 666 -24.42 6.97 14.08
N VAL A 667 -25.39 6.16 14.51
CA VAL A 667 -25.91 5.05 13.71
C VAL A 667 -26.35 5.57 12.33
N ARG A 668 -25.93 4.86 11.27
CA ARG A 668 -26.35 5.18 9.90
C ARG A 668 -27.81 4.75 9.74
N THR A 669 -28.61 5.57 9.06
CA THR A 669 -30.07 5.35 8.86
C THR A 669 -30.49 5.35 7.38
N TYR A 670 -29.55 5.45 6.45
CA TYR A 670 -29.76 5.45 5.00
C TYR A 670 -29.31 4.13 4.36
N VAL A 671 -29.64 3.88 3.08
CA VAL A 671 -29.24 2.65 2.39
C VAL A 671 -27.72 2.57 2.28
N LEU A 672 -27.11 1.55 2.89
CA LEU A 672 -25.66 1.35 2.81
C LEU A 672 -25.27 0.86 1.41
N GLN A 673 -24.40 1.60 0.75
CA GLN A 673 -23.95 1.29 -0.62
C GLN A 673 -22.56 1.91 -0.86
N GLY A 674 -21.54 1.07 -1.05
CA GLY A 674 -20.14 1.48 -1.21
C GLY A 674 -19.41 1.86 0.09
N GLU A 675 -20.07 1.68 1.24
CA GLU A 675 -19.50 1.90 2.57
C GLU A 675 -19.52 0.59 3.34
N VAL A 676 -18.46 0.27 4.08
CA VAL A 676 -18.41 -0.98 4.85
C VAL A 676 -19.58 -1.05 5.81
N HIS A 677 -20.23 -2.21 5.82
CA HIS A 677 -21.41 -2.50 6.61
C HIS A 677 -21.08 -2.71 8.08
N ASP A 678 -20.01 -3.44 8.40
CA ASP A 678 -19.60 -3.73 9.78
C ASP A 678 -19.35 -2.44 10.57
N GLU A 679 -20.05 -2.33 11.71
CA GLU A 679 -20.07 -1.13 12.53
C GLU A 679 -18.70 -0.85 13.17
N LYS A 680 -17.95 -1.90 13.53
CA LYS A 680 -16.62 -1.79 14.13
C LYS A 680 -15.62 -1.26 13.11
N ALA A 681 -15.64 -1.81 11.89
CA ALA A 681 -14.80 -1.34 10.80
C ALA A 681 -15.12 0.12 10.46
N TYR A 682 -16.39 0.47 10.24
CA TYR A 682 -16.79 1.82 9.86
C TYR A 682 -16.49 2.85 10.96
N HIS A 683 -17.07 2.68 12.15
CA HIS A 683 -17.03 3.70 13.20
C HIS A 683 -15.72 3.68 13.98
N SER A 684 -15.18 2.49 14.28
CA SER A 684 -14.06 2.36 15.20
C SER A 684 -12.70 2.20 14.49
N PHE A 685 -12.68 1.96 13.18
CA PHE A 685 -11.46 1.72 12.38
C PHE A 685 -11.40 2.52 11.07
N ALA A 686 -12.25 3.54 10.91
CA ALA A 686 -12.29 4.41 9.73
C ALA A 686 -12.43 3.64 8.39
N GLY A 687 -13.12 2.49 8.43
CA GLY A 687 -13.41 1.64 7.28
C GLY A 687 -12.33 0.62 6.90
N VAL A 688 -11.16 0.62 7.56
CA VAL A 688 -10.04 -0.30 7.26
C VAL A 688 -9.73 -1.15 8.49
N ALA A 689 -10.22 -2.38 8.52
CA ALA A 689 -9.97 -3.31 9.61
C ALA A 689 -9.63 -4.71 9.09
N GLY A 690 -8.84 -5.47 9.85
CA GLY A 690 -8.42 -6.81 9.41
C GLY A 690 -9.57 -7.84 9.34
N HIS A 691 -10.72 -7.56 9.96
CA HIS A 691 -11.87 -8.46 9.98
C HIS A 691 -12.95 -8.14 8.94
N ALA A 692 -13.03 -6.90 8.44
CA ALA A 692 -14.05 -6.37 7.51
C ALA A 692 -13.60 -5.04 6.86
N GLY A 693 -14.20 -4.67 5.72
CA GLY A 693 -13.93 -3.41 5.02
C GLY A 693 -13.52 -3.53 3.56
N LEU A 694 -13.20 -4.75 3.11
CA LEU A 694 -12.80 -5.00 1.74
C LEU A 694 -14.01 -5.08 0.82
N PHE A 695 -13.93 -4.38 -0.31
CA PHE A 695 -14.86 -4.47 -1.42
C PHE A 695 -14.21 -5.24 -2.57
N SER A 696 -14.99 -6.03 -3.32
CA SER A 696 -14.54 -6.66 -4.56
C SER A 696 -15.71 -7.04 -5.46
N ASP A 697 -15.44 -7.21 -6.76
CA ASP A 697 -16.32 -7.95 -7.67
C ASP A 697 -15.91 -9.44 -7.75
N VAL A 698 -16.66 -10.21 -8.54
CA VAL A 698 -16.39 -11.65 -8.73
C VAL A 698 -15.16 -11.92 -9.59
N ASP A 699 -14.77 -11.01 -10.49
CA ASP A 699 -13.65 -11.19 -11.41
C ASP A 699 -12.31 -11.11 -10.68
N ASP A 700 -12.12 -10.08 -9.86
CA ASP A 700 -10.91 -9.93 -9.07
C ASP A 700 -10.81 -11.05 -8.02
N LEU A 701 -11.94 -11.45 -7.40
CA LEU A 701 -11.97 -12.62 -6.52
C LEU A 701 -11.65 -13.92 -7.25
N ALA A 702 -12.00 -14.06 -8.54
CA ALA A 702 -11.64 -15.23 -9.32
C ALA A 702 -10.13 -15.32 -9.52
N VAL A 703 -9.45 -14.19 -9.73
CA VAL A 703 -7.98 -14.14 -9.82
C VAL A 703 -7.34 -14.51 -8.47
N LEU A 704 -7.85 -14.00 -7.35
CA LEU A 704 -7.37 -14.37 -6.03
C LEU A 704 -7.62 -15.86 -5.71
N ALA A 705 -8.80 -16.38 -6.06
CA ALA A 705 -9.09 -17.81 -5.92
C ALA A 705 -8.21 -18.68 -6.82
N GLN A 706 -7.93 -18.24 -8.06
CA GLN A 706 -7.00 -18.93 -8.95
C GLN A 706 -5.56 -18.88 -8.42
N THR A 707 -5.15 -17.78 -7.79
CA THR A 707 -3.84 -17.66 -7.12
C THR A 707 -3.68 -18.75 -6.05
N LEU A 708 -4.72 -18.99 -5.27
CA LEU A 708 -4.78 -20.07 -4.29
C LEU A 708 -4.74 -21.46 -4.95
N LEU A 709 -5.56 -21.72 -5.97
CA LEU A 709 -5.54 -22.98 -6.73
C LEU A 709 -4.18 -23.24 -7.37
N ASN A 710 -3.50 -22.19 -7.83
CA ASN A 710 -2.16 -22.25 -8.42
C ASN A 710 -1.05 -22.53 -7.42
N GLY A 711 -1.31 -22.40 -6.12
CA GLY A 711 -0.29 -22.56 -5.09
C GLY A 711 0.48 -21.29 -4.72
N GLY A 712 -0.07 -20.11 -5.02
CA GLY A 712 0.46 -18.84 -4.52
C GLY A 712 0.87 -17.80 -5.56
N GLY A 713 0.53 -18.00 -6.84
CA GLY A 713 0.80 -17.00 -7.88
C GLY A 713 -0.17 -17.04 -9.06
N TYR A 714 -0.06 -16.05 -9.95
CA TYR A 714 -0.89 -15.87 -11.12
C TYR A 714 -0.09 -15.19 -12.25
N GLY A 715 -0.01 -15.84 -13.41
CA GLY A 715 0.87 -15.39 -14.49
C GLY A 715 2.34 -15.28 -14.04
N PRO A 716 3.00 -14.12 -14.23
CA PRO A 716 4.39 -13.91 -13.79
C PRO A 716 4.53 -13.49 -12.32
N ILE A 717 3.44 -13.42 -11.55
CA ILE A 717 3.45 -12.86 -10.20
C ILE A 717 3.29 -13.98 -9.17
N LYS A 718 4.27 -14.19 -8.28
CA LYS A 718 4.10 -14.95 -7.03
C LYS A 718 3.74 -13.98 -5.93
N VAL A 719 2.73 -14.32 -5.16
CA VAL A 719 2.31 -13.59 -3.97
C VAL A 719 2.90 -14.24 -2.72
N PHE A 720 2.87 -15.57 -2.64
CA PHE A 720 3.41 -16.37 -1.54
C PHE A 720 3.85 -17.76 -2.03
N ASP A 721 4.63 -18.46 -1.22
CA ASP A 721 5.12 -19.78 -1.56
C ASP A 721 4.07 -20.87 -1.34
N ARG A 722 4.12 -21.92 -2.17
CA ARG A 722 3.24 -23.08 -2.08
C ARG A 722 3.25 -23.72 -0.69
N ALA A 723 4.44 -23.88 -0.10
CA ALA A 723 4.59 -24.45 1.23
C ALA A 723 3.89 -23.62 2.32
N VAL A 724 3.82 -22.30 2.16
CA VAL A 724 3.09 -21.42 3.08
C VAL A 724 1.59 -21.61 2.92
N LEU A 725 1.07 -21.67 1.69
CA LEU A 725 -0.34 -22.00 1.45
C LEU A 725 -0.70 -23.35 2.07
N ASP A 726 0.09 -24.39 1.81
CA ASP A 726 -0.15 -25.74 2.33
C ASP A 726 -0.17 -25.76 3.87
N LYS A 727 0.69 -24.96 4.52
CA LYS A 727 0.65 -24.75 5.98
C LYS A 727 -0.64 -24.06 6.42
N PHE A 728 -1.13 -23.06 5.69
CA PHE A 728 -2.32 -22.28 6.06
C PHE A 728 -3.64 -23.04 5.89
N ILE A 729 -3.71 -23.98 4.95
CA ILE A 729 -4.92 -24.77 4.68
C ILE A 729 -4.89 -26.15 5.36
N LYS A 730 -3.80 -26.48 6.07
CA LYS A 730 -3.68 -27.71 6.86
C LYS A 730 -4.73 -27.70 7.99
N PRO A 731 -5.38 -28.84 8.32
CA PRO A 731 -6.22 -28.93 9.51
C PRO A 731 -5.44 -28.58 10.78
N GLU A 732 -6.04 -27.78 11.65
CA GLU A 732 -5.53 -27.59 13.00
C GLU A 732 -5.82 -28.82 13.87
N GLU A 733 -4.88 -29.15 14.77
CA GLU A 733 -4.94 -30.39 15.58
C GLU A 733 -6.14 -30.43 16.52
N GLY A 734 -6.56 -29.28 17.07
CA GLY A 734 -7.70 -29.19 17.99
C GLY A 734 -9.06 -28.99 17.31
N ASP A 735 -9.07 -28.62 16.03
CA ASP A 735 -10.28 -28.38 15.24
C ASP A 735 -9.98 -28.50 13.74
N SER A 736 -10.24 -29.68 13.17
CA SER A 736 -9.99 -29.98 11.75
C SER A 736 -10.83 -29.14 10.77
N SER A 737 -11.89 -28.48 11.27
CA SER A 737 -12.74 -27.57 10.52
C SER A 737 -12.11 -26.20 10.28
N PHE A 738 -10.93 -25.94 10.86
CA PHE A 738 -10.11 -24.76 10.63
C PHE A 738 -8.72 -25.11 10.10
N GLY A 739 -8.17 -24.18 9.32
CA GLY A 739 -6.72 -24.01 9.14
C GLY A 739 -6.27 -22.69 9.77
N LEU A 740 -5.10 -22.17 9.36
CA LEU A 740 -4.68 -20.83 9.76
C LEU A 740 -5.53 -19.79 9.02
N GLY A 741 -6.61 -19.36 9.68
CA GLY A 741 -7.60 -18.41 9.20
C GLY A 741 -8.73 -19.00 8.37
N TRP A 742 -8.48 -20.08 7.64
CA TRP A 742 -9.46 -20.66 6.72
C TRP A 742 -10.46 -21.57 7.42
N ARG A 743 -11.74 -21.49 7.05
CA ARG A 743 -12.70 -22.57 7.33
C ARG A 743 -12.48 -23.69 6.34
N ARG A 744 -12.67 -24.94 6.77
CA ARG A 744 -12.52 -26.15 5.97
C ARG A 744 -13.83 -26.93 5.93
N ALA A 745 -14.08 -27.63 4.83
CA ALA A 745 -15.27 -28.47 4.67
C ALA A 745 -15.29 -29.63 5.68
N ASP A 746 -14.10 -30.16 5.98
CA ASP A 746 -13.80 -31.18 6.98
C ASP A 746 -14.83 -32.32 7.01
N HIS A 747 -14.71 -33.26 6.06
CA HIS A 747 -15.59 -34.44 5.95
C HIS A 747 -17.10 -34.14 6.04
N GLY A 748 -17.51 -32.93 5.64
CA GLY A 748 -18.89 -32.50 5.65
C GLY A 748 -19.41 -31.95 6.99
N GLN A 749 -18.54 -31.58 7.93
CA GLN A 749 -18.95 -30.84 9.14
C GLN A 749 -19.57 -29.48 8.77
N ASN A 750 -19.05 -28.82 7.74
CA ASN A 750 -19.50 -27.50 7.30
C ASN A 750 -20.37 -27.53 6.02
N LYS A 751 -21.25 -28.54 5.89
CA LYS A 751 -22.15 -28.71 4.73
C LYS A 751 -23.02 -27.50 4.40
N TRP A 752 -23.41 -26.73 5.42
CA TRP A 752 -24.20 -25.50 5.23
C TRP A 752 -23.42 -24.42 4.44
N HIS A 753 -22.08 -24.47 4.43
CA HIS A 753 -21.20 -23.59 3.65
C HIS A 753 -20.76 -24.29 2.36
N PHE A 754 -20.12 -25.46 2.47
CA PHE A 754 -19.43 -26.12 1.36
C PHE A 754 -20.30 -27.07 0.53
N GLY A 755 -21.55 -27.31 0.94
CA GLY A 755 -22.36 -28.39 0.39
C GLY A 755 -21.86 -29.78 0.82
N PRO A 756 -22.59 -30.86 0.46
CA PRO A 756 -22.24 -32.23 0.82
C PRO A 756 -21.20 -32.88 -0.08
N TYR A 757 -20.90 -32.27 -1.23
CA TYR A 757 -20.02 -32.84 -2.26
C TYR A 757 -18.61 -32.24 -2.28
N ALA A 758 -18.34 -31.23 -1.46
CA ALA A 758 -17.00 -30.67 -1.34
C ALA A 758 -16.01 -31.71 -0.80
N SER A 759 -14.78 -31.67 -1.31
CA SER A 759 -13.73 -32.53 -0.80
C SER A 759 -13.38 -32.15 0.65
N PRO A 760 -12.82 -33.08 1.45
CA PRO A 760 -12.34 -32.76 2.81
C PRO A 760 -11.25 -31.68 2.85
N TYR A 761 -10.64 -31.37 1.71
CA TYR A 761 -9.60 -30.35 1.54
C TYR A 761 -10.14 -29.01 1.07
N ALA A 762 -11.44 -28.90 0.78
CA ALA A 762 -12.04 -27.64 0.41
C ALA A 762 -12.00 -26.66 1.57
N TYR A 763 -11.70 -25.40 1.27
CA TYR A 763 -11.60 -24.32 2.23
C TYR A 763 -12.17 -23.03 1.66
N GLY A 764 -12.47 -22.07 2.54
CA GLY A 764 -13.09 -20.82 2.13
C GLY A 764 -13.62 -20.03 3.31
N HIS A 765 -14.47 -19.05 3.04
CA HIS A 765 -15.09 -18.24 4.09
C HIS A 765 -16.45 -17.67 3.65
N THR A 766 -17.25 -17.26 4.62
CA THR A 766 -18.52 -16.53 4.40
C THR A 766 -18.42 -15.09 4.89
N GLY A 767 -19.26 -14.21 4.37
CA GLY A 767 -19.39 -12.83 4.79
C GLY A 767 -20.80 -12.55 5.27
N TRP A 768 -20.91 -11.82 6.39
CA TRP A 768 -22.17 -11.51 7.05
C TRP A 768 -23.21 -10.84 6.13
N THR A 769 -22.74 -10.04 5.15
CA THR A 769 -23.52 -9.34 4.14
C THR A 769 -24.21 -10.24 3.11
N GLY A 770 -23.78 -11.50 2.98
CA GLY A 770 -24.33 -12.41 1.98
C GLY A 770 -23.31 -13.05 1.05
N THR A 771 -22.01 -12.98 1.34
CA THR A 771 -20.97 -13.48 0.43
C THR A 771 -20.45 -14.85 0.86
N VAL A 772 -20.05 -15.69 -0.10
CA VAL A 772 -19.44 -16.99 0.16
C VAL A 772 -18.37 -17.30 -0.89
N THR A 773 -17.28 -17.89 -0.41
CA THR A 773 -16.22 -18.45 -1.25
C THR A 773 -15.95 -19.89 -0.87
N VAL A 774 -15.72 -20.72 -1.88
CA VAL A 774 -15.27 -22.12 -1.75
C VAL A 774 -14.13 -22.32 -2.73
N ILE A 775 -13.00 -22.85 -2.25
CA ILE A 775 -11.84 -23.24 -3.03
C ILE A 775 -11.59 -24.71 -2.73
N ASP A 776 -11.70 -25.55 -3.76
CA ASP A 776 -11.55 -27.00 -3.65
C ASP A 776 -10.38 -27.47 -4.53
N PRO A 777 -9.19 -27.67 -3.94
CA PRO A 777 -8.01 -28.05 -4.71
C PRO A 777 -8.09 -29.45 -5.32
N VAL A 778 -8.94 -30.34 -4.78
CA VAL A 778 -9.11 -31.71 -5.31
C VAL A 778 -9.81 -31.67 -6.66
N TYR A 779 -10.81 -30.80 -6.81
CA TYR A 779 -11.55 -30.64 -8.06
C TYR A 779 -11.01 -29.51 -8.94
N ASP A 780 -9.95 -28.81 -8.50
CA ASP A 780 -9.46 -27.57 -9.10
C ASP A 780 -10.59 -26.55 -9.37
N LEU A 781 -11.38 -26.32 -8.33
CA LEU A 781 -12.65 -25.61 -8.39
C LEU A 781 -12.62 -24.40 -7.45
N ALA A 782 -13.17 -23.27 -7.91
CA ALA A 782 -13.57 -22.19 -7.01
C ALA A 782 -15.01 -21.74 -7.30
N ILE A 783 -15.77 -21.49 -6.25
CA ILE A 783 -17.16 -21.01 -6.30
C ILE A 783 -17.21 -19.70 -5.53
N ILE A 784 -17.64 -18.64 -6.20
CA ILE A 784 -17.77 -17.29 -5.64
C ILE A 784 -19.21 -16.84 -5.85
N LEU A 785 -19.96 -16.73 -4.75
CA LEU A 785 -21.32 -16.22 -4.76
C LEU A 785 -21.36 -14.95 -3.88
N LEU A 786 -21.55 -13.81 -4.53
CA LEU A 786 -21.72 -12.52 -3.88
C LEU A 786 -23.19 -12.14 -3.95
N THR A 787 -23.81 -11.90 -2.79
CA THR A 787 -25.21 -11.50 -2.72
C THR A 787 -25.35 -10.24 -1.89
N ASN A 788 -26.40 -9.48 -2.15
CA ASN A 788 -26.87 -8.42 -1.27
C ASN A 788 -28.07 -8.90 -0.45
N ALA A 789 -28.02 -10.12 0.10
CA ALA A 789 -29.13 -10.73 0.85
C ALA A 789 -29.65 -9.87 2.01
N ARG A 790 -28.80 -9.01 2.59
CA ARG A 790 -29.18 -8.07 3.66
C ARG A 790 -29.94 -6.84 3.16
N HIS A 791 -29.99 -6.61 1.85
CA HIS A 791 -30.75 -5.51 1.24
C HIS A 791 -32.22 -5.92 1.09
N SER A 792 -32.80 -6.31 2.22
CA SER A 792 -34.13 -6.84 2.38
C SER A 792 -34.72 -6.38 3.71
N GLU A 793 -36.04 -6.43 3.80
CA GLU A 793 -36.76 -6.11 5.02
C GLU A 793 -36.41 -7.09 6.14
N ILE A 794 -36.65 -6.67 7.38
CA ILE A 794 -36.50 -7.54 8.55
C ILE A 794 -37.87 -8.07 8.95
N VAL A 795 -37.94 -9.38 9.14
CA VAL A 795 -39.17 -10.13 9.42
C VAL A 795 -38.97 -11.01 10.64
N GLU A 796 -40.06 -11.34 11.31
CA GLU A 796 -40.05 -12.42 12.32
C GLU A 796 -39.84 -13.76 11.64
N ARG A 797 -38.96 -14.59 12.20
CA ARG A 797 -38.72 -15.93 11.67
C ARG A 797 -39.89 -16.85 12.03
N GLU A 798 -40.33 -17.65 11.07
CA GLU A 798 -41.37 -18.67 11.26
C GLU A 798 -40.98 -19.73 12.32
N ASP A 799 -39.68 -19.97 12.52
CA ASP A 799 -39.17 -20.90 13.53
C ASP A 799 -39.14 -20.33 14.96
N GLY A 800 -39.68 -19.13 15.17
CA GLY A 800 -39.76 -18.46 16.46
C GLY A 800 -38.41 -17.96 17.00
N LYS A 801 -37.32 -18.00 16.23
CA LYS A 801 -35.97 -17.60 16.68
C LYS A 801 -35.69 -16.10 16.53
N GLY A 802 -36.73 -15.26 16.65
CA GLY A 802 -36.63 -13.80 16.59
C GLY A 802 -36.57 -13.23 15.17
N LEU A 803 -35.99 -12.04 15.04
CA LEU A 803 -35.95 -11.28 13.78
C LEU A 803 -34.82 -11.75 12.84
N ALA A 804 -35.06 -11.69 11.53
CA ALA A 804 -34.06 -11.94 10.50
C ALA A 804 -34.28 -11.04 9.28
N PHE A 805 -33.19 -10.81 8.56
CA PHE A 805 -33.27 -10.25 7.21
C PHE A 805 -33.97 -11.27 6.30
N ASN A 806 -35.05 -10.88 5.64
CA ASN A 806 -35.86 -11.75 4.81
C ASN A 806 -35.01 -12.45 3.73
N GLY A 807 -34.08 -11.72 3.10
CA GLY A 807 -33.16 -12.26 2.09
C GLY A 807 -32.27 -13.40 2.60
N LYS A 808 -32.07 -13.56 3.92
CA LYS A 808 -31.30 -14.66 4.50
C LYS A 808 -32.12 -15.91 4.78
N LEU A 809 -33.44 -15.86 4.58
CA LEU A 809 -34.33 -17.01 4.72
C LEU A 809 -34.43 -17.84 3.44
N PHE A 810 -34.09 -17.25 2.29
CA PHE A 810 -34.01 -17.92 0.99
C PHE A 810 -32.82 -18.87 0.88
N GLU A 811 -32.93 -19.88 0.03
CA GLU A 811 -31.87 -20.88 -0.18
C GLU A 811 -30.61 -20.26 -0.77
N THR A 812 -30.75 -19.30 -1.68
CA THR A 812 -29.64 -18.49 -2.21
C THR A 812 -28.88 -17.77 -1.08
N GLY A 813 -29.62 -17.24 -0.09
CA GLY A 813 -29.08 -16.57 1.08
C GLY A 813 -28.42 -17.52 2.09
N LYS A 814 -28.70 -18.83 2.03
CA LYS A 814 -28.11 -19.87 2.91
C LYS A 814 -26.86 -20.53 2.33
N TYR A 815 -26.52 -20.23 1.07
CA TYR A 815 -25.30 -20.64 0.36
C TYR A 815 -25.22 -22.13 -0.02
N GLY A 816 -25.33 -23.03 0.96
CA GLY A 816 -25.03 -24.46 0.80
C GLY A 816 -25.79 -25.12 -0.34
N SER A 817 -27.05 -24.73 -0.57
CA SER A 817 -27.89 -25.23 -1.66
C SER A 817 -27.35 -24.84 -3.04
N ILE A 818 -26.92 -23.58 -3.21
CA ILE A 818 -26.28 -23.11 -4.46
C ILE A 818 -24.96 -23.83 -4.69
N VAL A 819 -24.13 -23.95 -3.65
CA VAL A 819 -22.85 -24.66 -3.73
C VAL A 819 -23.06 -26.13 -4.13
N SER A 820 -24.06 -26.79 -3.54
CA SER A 820 -24.41 -28.19 -3.86
C SER A 820 -24.81 -28.37 -5.32
N LEU A 821 -25.69 -27.51 -5.83
CA LEU A 821 -26.11 -27.55 -7.24
C LEU A 821 -24.97 -27.25 -8.22
N VAL A 822 -24.00 -26.40 -7.82
CA VAL A 822 -22.78 -26.19 -8.62
C VAL A 822 -21.97 -27.48 -8.67
N TYR A 823 -21.75 -28.17 -7.56
CA TYR A 823 -21.08 -29.48 -7.57
C TYR A 823 -21.83 -30.51 -8.41
N GLU A 824 -23.16 -30.61 -8.29
CA GLU A 824 -23.97 -31.54 -9.09
C GLU A 824 -23.82 -31.26 -10.59
N ALA A 825 -23.88 -29.99 -11.00
CA ALA A 825 -23.65 -29.59 -12.39
C ALA A 825 -22.26 -30.01 -12.92
N LEU A 826 -21.26 -30.14 -12.03
CA LEU A 826 -19.92 -30.58 -12.38
C LEU A 826 -19.76 -32.10 -12.34
N LEU A 827 -20.34 -32.78 -11.36
CA LEU A 827 -20.16 -34.21 -11.11
C LEU A 827 -21.09 -35.08 -11.95
N GLU A 828 -22.32 -34.63 -12.23
CA GLU A 828 -23.29 -35.37 -13.05
C GLU A 828 -22.91 -35.34 -14.54
N ASN A 829 -22.19 -34.30 -14.98
CA ASN A 829 -21.77 -34.09 -16.37
C ASN A 829 -20.29 -33.67 -16.42
N PRO A 830 -19.34 -34.59 -16.16
CA PRO A 830 -17.92 -34.26 -15.95
C PRO A 830 -17.23 -33.59 -17.15
#